data_AF-A0A813I8Q2-F1
#
_entry.id   AF-A0A813I8Q2-F1
#
_cell.length_a   1.000
_cell.length_b   1.000
_cell.length_c   1.000
_cell.angle_alpha   90.00
_cell.angle_beta   90.00
_cell.angle_gamma   90.00
#
_symmetry.space_group_name_H-M   'P 1'
#
loop_
_entity.id
_entity.type
_entity.pdbx_description
1 polymer ?
#
loop_
_entity_poly.entity_id
_entity_poly.type
_entity_poly.pdbx_seq_one_letter_code
_entity_poly.pdbx_strand_id
1 'polypeptide(L)'
;DWAYVEKDLRAAFSPALADALLACFSDEVQACLACRRELINFKKLCLHLWQAGSGVEKDLRQLASFFYCEVVSSASDAAEQAAWQLKDLRRRRYVEISSALNECRGSVAGIWDARNFAKAICALPRHPDRGVPWKFEALPGSLEVWKPLQQARHFLTNHRALDAHWAARWPGHAEEEEEEETAEASNSEVPPSNDNTNNNDNSNSNNSNSNNNSNNSNNNNSSFSSSGAPASAAGAAEKLPAKPLKEQLGWKTDREMVPSALGPEGLRDLLKAVEVAGLQLPGPALQYLRLVLIARGCSKAVAIRSALQRYCAALRQAVAEAEDLAKQLEALLGGKAECGRVSDADLDGRTSFSGTAVSAGLHLHCTRHLLVLNGMRPVLAEMLRWLAPMVELRGDSARSFVSGSRGAAAFVPRGFPDILGKHRNAAAGRGHREAMLAELAPGGPGWPRSARPVQEEELKVQPCRLCAVKLTRLWLHRGLCLTCEAGLRAQGRCPYGGQRCGSRSFCPHDNRCIVCEQWSCEKCALLRGDGEDVWQLASQRQPAVIFLDFDRTLCTTKAGASPLEGNHSLDTDLVSVCSSHGRVRIVTRNSRREDIAEFLGRHGVEARIFGDSGAEAAAANTTATTTTTTGDSGVEAAGTLRSGQASVPSERAVWVRSVKREGLKSKAEVILQELATLQSDDGSQCE
;
A
#
# COMPACT_ATOMS: atom_id res chain seq x y z
N ASP A 1 26.13 -2.58 1.44
CA ASP A 1 26.57 -1.21 1.78
C ASP A 1 27.78 -1.19 2.73
N TRP A 2 27.72 -1.78 3.93
CA TRP A 2 28.83 -1.76 4.89
C TRP A 2 30.16 -2.32 4.37
N ALA A 3 30.14 -3.47 3.67
CA ALA A 3 31.34 -4.09 3.08
C ALA A 3 32.13 -3.16 2.15
N TYR A 4 31.49 -2.17 1.51
CA TYR A 4 32.21 -1.18 0.69
C TYR A 4 32.94 -0.13 1.53
N VAL A 5 32.42 0.20 2.72
CA VAL A 5 33.11 1.07 3.69
C VAL A 5 34.37 0.34 4.16
N GLU A 6 34.24 -0.92 4.58
CA GLU A 6 35.38 -1.74 4.99
C GLU A 6 36.43 -1.85 3.90
N LYS A 7 36.01 -2.14 2.66
CA LYS A 7 36.90 -2.22 1.50
C LYS A 7 37.68 -0.93 1.27
N ASP A 8 37.00 0.22 1.28
CA ASP A 8 37.65 1.51 1.05
C ASP A 8 38.63 1.87 2.17
N LEU A 9 38.27 1.63 3.43
CA LEU A 9 39.15 1.91 4.56
C LEU A 9 40.36 0.98 4.60
N ARG A 10 40.17 -0.32 4.37
CA ARG A 10 41.28 -1.29 4.27
C ARG A 10 42.21 -1.03 3.08
N ALA A 11 41.71 -0.39 2.03
CA ALA A 11 42.53 0.01 0.89
C ALA A 11 43.37 1.26 1.15
N ALA A 12 42.89 2.18 2.00
CA ALA A 12 43.52 3.48 2.24
C ALA A 12 44.40 3.53 3.50
N PHE A 13 44.13 2.69 4.49
CA PHE A 13 44.79 2.72 5.81
C PHE A 13 45.50 1.39 6.10
N SER A 14 46.46 1.40 7.03
CA SER A 14 47.07 0.16 7.53
C SER A 14 46.00 -0.73 8.17
N PRO A 15 46.15 -2.07 8.16
CA PRO A 15 45.14 -2.97 8.71
C PRO A 15 44.70 -2.61 10.13
N ALA A 16 45.66 -2.35 11.03
CA ALA A 16 45.38 -1.97 12.41
C ALA A 16 44.59 -0.66 12.53
N LEU A 17 44.92 0.36 11.74
CA LEU A 17 44.20 1.63 11.74
C LEU A 17 42.81 1.49 11.11
N ALA A 18 42.67 0.73 10.03
CA ALA A 18 41.39 0.46 9.40
C ALA A 18 40.44 -0.27 10.36
N ASP A 19 40.92 -1.29 11.07
CA ASP A 19 40.13 -2.03 12.06
C ASP A 19 39.73 -1.12 13.24
N ALA A 20 40.65 -0.28 13.74
CA ALA A 20 40.35 0.70 14.78
C ALA A 20 39.28 1.73 14.35
N LEU A 21 39.40 2.26 13.13
CA LEU A 21 38.41 3.20 12.57
C LEU A 21 37.04 2.54 12.40
N LEU A 22 36.99 1.32 11.87
CA LEU A 22 35.73 0.58 11.72
C LEU A 22 35.05 0.34 13.08
N ALA A 23 35.83 0.02 14.12
CA ALA A 23 35.30 -0.17 15.47
C ALA A 23 34.65 1.09 16.06
N CYS A 24 35.09 2.30 15.68
CA CYS A 24 34.53 3.55 16.21
C CYS A 24 33.05 3.77 15.87
N PHE A 25 32.55 3.25 14.75
CA PHE A 25 31.22 3.59 14.24
C PHE A 25 30.48 2.44 13.55
N SER A 26 31.04 1.23 13.50
CA SER A 26 30.42 0.08 12.82
C SER A 26 29.01 -0.22 13.32
N ASP A 27 28.83 -0.36 14.62
CA ASP A 27 27.53 -0.68 15.22
C ASP A 27 26.46 0.35 14.88
N GLU A 28 26.77 1.63 15.05
CA GLU A 28 25.86 2.74 14.77
C GLU A 28 25.52 2.84 13.28
N VAL A 29 26.51 2.71 12.40
CA VAL A 29 26.27 2.76 10.94
C VAL A 29 25.46 1.55 10.49
N GLN A 30 25.76 0.35 10.99
CA GLN A 30 25.00 -0.86 10.65
C GLN A 30 23.56 -0.78 11.17
N ALA A 31 23.33 -0.30 12.38
CA ALA A 31 22.01 -0.02 12.94
C ALA A 31 21.23 0.96 12.04
N CYS A 32 21.86 2.07 11.64
CA CYS A 32 21.25 3.04 10.73
C CYS A 32 20.95 2.46 9.33
N LEU A 33 21.82 1.60 8.81
CA LEU A 33 21.60 0.90 7.54
C LEU A 33 20.45 -0.12 7.65
N ALA A 34 20.31 -0.80 8.79
CA ALA A 34 19.18 -1.68 9.08
C ALA A 34 17.86 -0.89 9.14
N CYS A 35 17.82 0.22 9.88
CA CYS A 35 16.68 1.15 9.91
C CYS A 35 16.30 1.65 8.51
N ARG A 36 17.28 2.09 7.71
CA ARG A 36 17.05 2.51 6.32
C ARG A 36 16.43 1.40 5.47
N ARG A 37 16.89 0.16 5.61
CA ARG A 37 16.38 -0.99 4.86
C ARG A 37 14.92 -1.28 5.21
N GLU A 38 14.61 -1.36 6.50
CA GLU A 38 13.23 -1.57 6.97
C GLU A 38 12.29 -0.44 6.52
N LEU A 39 12.72 0.82 6.63
CA LEU A 39 11.92 1.97 6.20
C LEU A 39 11.65 1.96 4.69
N ILE A 40 12.60 1.50 3.87
CA ILE A 40 12.38 1.35 2.42
C ILE A 40 11.29 0.32 2.14
N ASN A 41 11.30 -0.82 2.83
CA ASN A 41 10.31 -1.87 2.65
C ASN A 41 8.95 -1.43 3.19
N PHE A 42 8.90 -0.78 4.36
CA PHE A 42 7.69 -0.18 4.90
C PHE A 42 7.08 0.86 3.95
N LYS A 43 7.89 1.75 3.35
CA LYS A 43 7.42 2.71 2.35
C LYS A 43 6.76 2.02 1.14
N LYS A 44 7.30 0.89 0.68
CA LYS A 44 6.71 0.12 -0.43
C LYS A 44 5.40 -0.56 0.01
N LEU A 45 5.36 -1.14 1.21
CA LEU A 45 4.12 -1.66 1.81
C LEU A 45 3.03 -0.58 1.83
N CYS A 46 3.34 0.62 2.33
CA CYS A 46 2.37 1.73 2.36
C CYS A 46 1.93 2.17 0.96
N LEU A 47 2.76 2.02 -0.08
CA LEU A 47 2.33 2.20 -1.47
C LEU A 47 1.27 1.17 -1.87
N HIS A 48 1.46 -0.11 -1.54
CA HIS A 48 0.49 -1.16 -1.83
C HIS A 48 -0.82 -0.97 -1.06
N LEU A 49 -0.73 -0.66 0.24
CA LEU A 49 -1.89 -0.35 1.07
C LEU A 49 -2.65 0.87 0.53
N TRP A 50 -1.94 1.94 0.12
CA TRP A 50 -2.58 3.13 -0.45
C TRP A 50 -3.29 2.84 -1.78
N GLN A 51 -2.67 2.04 -2.66
CA GLN A 51 -3.28 1.63 -3.92
C GLN A 51 -4.53 0.77 -3.68
N ALA A 52 -4.46 -0.19 -2.76
CA ALA A 52 -5.60 -1.01 -2.37
C ALA A 52 -6.72 -0.15 -1.77
N GLY A 53 -6.38 0.75 -0.84
CA GLY A 53 -7.34 1.65 -0.19
C GLY A 53 -7.99 2.63 -1.17
N SER A 54 -7.23 3.14 -2.15
CA SER A 54 -7.78 3.97 -3.25
C SER A 54 -8.78 3.18 -4.12
N GLY A 55 -8.55 1.88 -4.30
CA GLY A 55 -9.50 0.98 -4.95
C GLY A 55 -10.80 0.86 -4.16
N VAL A 56 -10.70 0.59 -2.85
CA VAL A 56 -11.86 0.50 -1.96
C VAL A 56 -12.63 1.82 -1.88
N GLU A 57 -11.93 2.96 -1.80
CA GLU A 57 -12.56 4.27 -1.82
C GLU A 57 -13.32 4.51 -3.14
N LYS A 58 -12.75 4.08 -4.28
CA LYS A 58 -13.44 4.15 -5.57
C LYS A 58 -14.70 3.29 -5.57
N ASP A 59 -14.64 2.08 -5.05
CA ASP A 59 -15.79 1.17 -4.99
C ASP A 59 -16.90 1.72 -4.09
N LEU A 60 -16.56 2.22 -2.90
CA LEU A 60 -17.50 2.89 -1.99
C LEU A 60 -18.10 4.15 -2.63
N ARG A 61 -17.31 4.91 -3.40
CA ARG A 61 -17.81 6.07 -4.14
C ARG A 61 -18.79 5.68 -5.24
N GLN A 62 -18.52 4.60 -5.99
CA GLN A 62 -19.47 4.07 -6.98
C GLN A 62 -20.79 3.67 -6.31
N LEU A 63 -20.72 2.94 -5.20
CA LEU A 63 -21.89 2.52 -4.44
C LEU A 63 -22.67 3.72 -3.88
N ALA A 64 -21.98 4.70 -3.29
CA ALA A 64 -22.61 5.93 -2.79
C ALA A 64 -23.30 6.70 -3.92
N SER A 65 -22.64 6.86 -5.07
CA SER A 65 -23.21 7.51 -6.26
C SER A 65 -24.37 6.72 -6.89
N PHE A 66 -24.41 5.40 -6.70
CA PHE A 66 -25.51 4.56 -7.15
C PHE A 66 -26.74 4.70 -6.24
N PHE A 67 -26.55 4.54 -4.93
CA PHE A 67 -27.64 4.54 -3.96
C PHE A 67 -28.11 5.93 -3.56
N TYR A 68 -27.42 7.00 -3.97
CA TYR A 68 -27.90 8.37 -3.81
C TYR A 68 -29.29 8.52 -4.42
N CYS A 69 -30.26 8.91 -3.59
CA CYS A 69 -31.68 8.91 -3.92
C CYS A 69 -32.06 10.03 -4.91
N GLU A 70 -31.86 9.80 -6.19
CA GLU A 70 -32.61 10.48 -7.27
C GLU A 70 -33.66 9.52 -7.83
N VAL A 71 -34.64 9.12 -7.00
CA VAL A 71 -35.77 8.32 -7.51
C VAL A 71 -36.87 9.29 -7.95
N VAL A 72 -37.02 9.43 -9.25
CA VAL A 72 -38.06 10.22 -9.92
C VAL A 72 -39.44 9.76 -9.44
N SER A 73 -40.20 10.68 -8.86
CA SER A 73 -41.56 10.47 -8.37
C SER A 73 -42.56 10.48 -9.54
N SER A 74 -43.03 9.30 -9.96
CA SER A 74 -44.18 9.20 -10.87
C SER A 74 -44.80 7.79 -10.85
N ALA A 75 -45.12 7.27 -9.66
CA ALA A 75 -45.75 5.96 -9.53
C ALA A 75 -47.08 6.06 -8.78
N SER A 76 -48.08 5.31 -9.25
CA SER A 76 -49.43 5.20 -8.67
C SER A 76 -49.45 4.63 -7.25
N ASP A 77 -50.49 4.90 -6.48
CA ASP A 77 -50.66 4.62 -5.02
C ASP A 77 -50.19 3.22 -4.54
N ALA A 78 -50.48 2.13 -5.26
CA ALA A 78 -50.02 0.79 -4.85
C ALA A 78 -48.53 0.54 -5.17
N ALA A 79 -48.05 1.11 -6.27
CA ALA A 79 -46.63 1.14 -6.60
C ALA A 79 -45.87 2.11 -5.70
N GLU A 80 -46.57 3.07 -5.07
CA GLU A 80 -46.01 4.06 -4.17
C GLU A 80 -45.48 3.43 -2.88
N GLN A 81 -46.21 2.49 -2.25
CA GLN A 81 -45.73 1.83 -1.03
C GLN A 81 -44.49 0.97 -1.28
N ALA A 82 -44.48 0.18 -2.36
CA ALA A 82 -43.31 -0.60 -2.75
C ALA A 82 -42.13 0.30 -3.16
N ALA A 83 -42.40 1.42 -3.85
CA ALA A 83 -41.40 2.43 -4.18
C ALA A 83 -40.86 3.11 -2.91
N TRP A 84 -41.69 3.36 -1.90
CA TRP A 84 -41.29 3.94 -0.62
C TRP A 84 -40.35 3.01 0.14
N GLN A 85 -40.69 1.72 0.27
CA GLN A 85 -39.81 0.73 0.91
C GLN A 85 -38.46 0.63 0.19
N LEU A 86 -38.46 0.64 -1.14
CA LEU A 86 -37.23 0.64 -1.92
C LEU A 86 -36.43 1.94 -1.74
N LYS A 87 -37.09 3.10 -1.73
CA LYS A 87 -36.47 4.41 -1.47
C LYS A 87 -35.82 4.44 -0.08
N ASP A 88 -36.52 3.96 0.95
CA ASP A 88 -35.99 3.88 2.31
C ASP A 88 -34.78 2.94 2.38
N LEU A 89 -34.88 1.74 1.80
CA LEU A 89 -33.76 0.80 1.73
C LEU A 89 -32.54 1.40 1.02
N ARG A 90 -32.72 2.12 -0.10
CA ARG A 90 -31.64 2.83 -0.79
C ARG A 90 -31.04 3.92 0.08
N ARG A 91 -31.87 4.69 0.78
CA ARG A 91 -31.43 5.75 1.71
C ARG A 91 -30.57 5.17 2.83
N ARG A 92 -31.01 4.09 3.48
CA ARG A 92 -30.23 3.38 4.51
C ARG A 92 -28.87 2.94 3.97
N ARG A 93 -28.85 2.25 2.82
CA ARG A 93 -27.60 1.84 2.15
C ARG A 93 -26.70 3.02 1.84
N TYR A 94 -27.25 4.11 1.31
CA TYR A 94 -26.49 5.32 1.00
C TYR A 94 -25.80 5.89 2.25
N VAL A 95 -26.53 5.99 3.38
CA VAL A 95 -25.97 6.48 4.64
C VAL A 95 -24.85 5.57 5.13
N GLU A 96 -25.07 4.26 5.17
CA GLU A 96 -24.05 3.27 5.58
C GLU A 96 -22.78 3.36 4.71
N ILE A 97 -22.94 3.39 3.38
CA ILE A 97 -21.83 3.47 2.43
C ILE A 97 -21.12 4.81 2.52
N SER A 98 -21.85 5.91 2.69
CA SER A 98 -21.27 7.24 2.85
C SER A 98 -20.45 7.34 4.13
N SER A 99 -20.91 6.72 5.22
CA SER A 99 -20.15 6.62 6.46
C SER A 99 -18.86 5.85 6.26
N ALA A 100 -18.94 4.64 5.69
CA ALA A 100 -17.77 3.83 5.36
C ALA A 100 -16.80 4.54 4.40
N LEU A 101 -17.32 5.30 3.42
CA LEU A 101 -16.51 6.08 2.49
C LEU A 101 -15.71 7.17 3.21
N ASN A 102 -16.31 7.90 4.14
CA ASN A 102 -15.63 8.96 4.88
C ASN A 102 -14.57 8.39 5.84
N GLU A 103 -14.86 7.27 6.51
CA GLU A 103 -13.83 6.55 7.27
C GLU A 103 -12.71 6.03 6.38
N CYS A 104 -13.04 5.42 5.23
CA CYS A 104 -12.05 4.92 4.29
C CYS A 104 -11.13 6.05 3.80
N ARG A 105 -11.65 7.25 3.57
CA ARG A 105 -10.84 8.44 3.24
C ARG A 105 -9.86 8.79 4.35
N GLY A 106 -10.30 8.74 5.61
CA GLY A 106 -9.42 8.93 6.77
C GLY A 106 -8.30 7.90 6.81
N SER A 107 -8.64 6.61 6.64
CA SER A 107 -7.65 5.52 6.62
C SER A 107 -6.64 5.67 5.46
N VAL A 108 -7.14 5.98 4.25
CA VAL A 108 -6.30 6.21 3.06
C VAL A 108 -5.39 7.41 3.24
N ALA A 109 -5.86 8.49 3.86
CA ALA A 109 -5.04 9.66 4.19
C ALA A 109 -3.89 9.30 5.15
N GLY A 110 -4.17 8.52 6.20
CA GLY A 110 -3.14 8.01 7.12
C GLY A 110 -2.06 7.16 6.42
N ILE A 111 -2.48 6.23 5.55
CA ILE A 111 -1.54 5.40 4.78
C ILE A 111 -0.72 6.24 3.80
N TRP A 112 -1.37 7.21 3.14
CA TRP A 112 -0.72 8.11 2.19
C TRP A 112 0.34 8.99 2.86
N ASP A 113 0.05 9.53 4.04
CA ASP A 113 1.02 10.28 4.85
C ASP A 113 2.26 9.43 5.15
N ALA A 114 2.06 8.23 5.71
CA ALA A 114 3.13 7.29 6.01
C ALA A 114 4.01 6.99 4.80
N ARG A 115 3.39 6.71 3.64
CA ARG A 115 4.11 6.51 2.38
C ARG A 115 4.92 7.74 1.98
N ASN A 116 4.28 8.91 1.96
CA ASN A 116 4.89 10.13 1.46
C ASN A 116 6.03 10.60 2.33
N PHE A 117 5.85 10.57 3.65
CA PHE A 117 6.88 10.99 4.59
C PHE A 117 8.04 9.99 4.63
N ALA A 118 7.76 8.67 4.64
CA ALA A 118 8.83 7.66 4.51
C ALA A 118 9.59 7.79 3.18
N LYS A 119 8.91 8.15 2.08
CA LYS A 119 9.56 8.48 0.81
C LYS A 119 10.45 9.72 0.92
N ALA A 120 10.00 10.78 1.59
CA ALA A 120 10.79 11.98 1.82
C ALA A 120 12.06 11.67 2.64
N ILE A 121 11.94 10.85 3.69
CA ILE A 121 13.07 10.39 4.50
C ILE A 121 14.05 9.59 3.64
N CYS A 122 13.57 8.60 2.89
CA CYS A 122 14.41 7.81 2.00
C CYS A 122 15.11 8.64 0.91
N ALA A 123 14.52 9.79 0.54
CA ALA A 123 15.01 10.70 -0.49
C ALA A 123 15.99 11.76 0.02
N LEU A 124 16.31 11.78 1.32
CA LEU A 124 17.33 12.69 1.87
C LEU A 124 18.63 12.63 1.04
N PRO A 125 19.29 13.77 0.79
CA PRO A 125 20.51 13.81 -0.01
C PRO A 125 21.63 13.03 0.69
N ARG A 126 22.58 12.51 -0.10
CA ARG A 126 23.79 11.88 0.46
C ARG A 126 24.72 12.88 1.11
N HIS A 127 24.83 14.06 0.51
CA HIS A 127 25.70 15.13 1.00
C HIS A 127 24.96 15.96 2.05
N PRO A 128 25.52 16.11 3.28
CA PRO A 128 24.83 16.77 4.38
C PRO A 128 24.52 18.25 4.12
N ASP A 129 25.35 18.94 3.33
CA ASP A 129 25.21 20.38 3.07
C ASP A 129 24.12 20.73 2.04
N ARG A 130 23.43 19.74 1.46
CA ARG A 130 22.35 19.98 0.48
C ARG A 130 21.01 20.39 1.12
N GLY A 131 20.95 20.44 2.45
CA GLY A 131 19.73 20.69 3.20
C GLY A 131 18.80 19.46 3.23
N VAL A 132 17.56 19.68 3.66
CA VAL A 132 16.50 18.67 3.70
C VAL A 132 15.20 19.21 3.10
N PRO A 133 14.26 18.37 2.65
CA PRO A 133 12.94 18.85 2.26
C PRO A 133 12.28 19.68 3.38
N TRP A 134 11.67 20.83 3.04
CA TRP A 134 11.06 21.75 4.00
C TRP A 134 10.07 21.08 4.98
N LYS A 135 9.45 19.96 4.56
CA LYS A 135 8.51 19.20 5.38
C LYS A 135 9.10 18.77 6.72
N PHE A 136 10.41 18.52 6.82
CA PHE A 136 11.03 18.13 8.08
C PHE A 136 11.04 19.23 9.13
N GLU A 137 11.25 20.48 8.70
CA GLU A 137 11.31 21.65 9.59
C GLU A 137 9.92 22.23 9.92
N ALA A 138 8.89 21.81 9.18
CA ALA A 138 7.51 22.23 9.38
C ALA A 138 6.65 21.17 10.10
N LEU A 139 7.25 20.14 10.69
CA LEU A 139 6.53 19.15 11.50
C LEU A 139 5.93 19.80 12.77
N PRO A 140 4.72 19.37 13.22
CA PRO A 140 3.85 18.36 12.61
C PRO A 140 2.98 18.90 11.46
N GLY A 141 2.98 20.22 11.23
CA GLY A 141 2.09 20.89 10.28
C GLY A 141 2.26 20.48 8.82
N SER A 142 3.39 19.89 8.46
CA SER A 142 3.70 19.37 7.12
C SER A 142 3.15 17.96 6.84
N LEU A 143 2.58 17.29 7.84
CA LEU A 143 1.93 15.99 7.64
C LEU A 143 0.67 16.15 6.78
N GLU A 144 0.44 15.23 5.84
CA GLU A 144 -0.77 15.22 5.02
C GLU A 144 -2.03 15.00 5.88
N VAL A 145 -1.89 14.23 6.97
CA VAL A 145 -2.93 14.00 7.97
C VAL A 145 -3.21 15.22 8.84
N TRP A 146 -2.35 16.25 8.82
CA TRP A 146 -2.59 17.48 9.57
C TRP A 146 -3.73 18.30 8.97
N LYS A 147 -3.95 18.21 7.66
CA LYS A 147 -5.04 18.91 6.96
C LYS A 147 -6.43 18.53 7.48
N PRO A 148 -6.84 17.25 7.57
CA PRO A 148 -8.13 16.90 8.15
C PRO A 148 -8.24 17.29 9.64
N LEU A 149 -7.15 17.28 10.41
CA LEU A 149 -7.14 17.78 11.79
C LEU A 149 -7.43 19.28 11.86
N GLN A 150 -6.74 20.09 11.04
CA GLN A 150 -7.01 21.52 10.92
C GLN A 150 -8.45 21.82 10.48
N GLN A 151 -9.00 21.01 9.57
CA GLN A 151 -10.39 21.16 9.13
C GLN A 151 -11.39 20.87 10.25
N ALA A 152 -11.16 19.80 11.03
CA ALA A 152 -12.00 19.47 12.18
C ALA A 152 -11.89 20.55 13.28
N ARG A 153 -10.68 21.03 13.57
CA ARG A 153 -10.45 22.13 14.51
C ARG A 153 -11.15 23.42 14.04
N HIS A 154 -10.96 23.81 12.79
CA HIS A 154 -11.62 24.97 12.21
C HIS A 154 -13.15 24.85 12.27
N PHE A 155 -13.69 23.66 12.00
CA PHE A 155 -15.11 23.39 12.16
C PHE A 155 -15.56 23.59 13.61
N LEU A 156 -14.88 22.98 14.59
CA LEU A 156 -15.21 23.14 16.01
C LEU A 156 -15.14 24.59 16.47
N THR A 157 -14.16 25.38 16.01
CA THR A 157 -14.07 26.82 16.34
C THR A 157 -15.20 27.63 15.72
N ASN A 158 -15.74 27.24 14.57
CA ASN A 158 -16.67 28.05 13.78
C ASN A 158 -18.07 27.45 13.62
N HIS A 159 -18.39 26.35 14.30
CA HIS A 159 -19.61 25.57 14.06
C HIS A 159 -20.89 26.40 14.21
N ARG A 160 -20.97 27.31 15.20
CA ARG A 160 -22.13 28.21 15.39
C ARG A 160 -22.34 29.18 14.24
N ALA A 161 -21.25 29.76 13.71
CA ALA A 161 -21.32 30.67 12.57
C ALA A 161 -21.69 29.92 11.28
N LEU A 162 -21.20 28.68 11.12
CA LEU A 162 -21.62 27.80 10.03
C LEU A 162 -23.09 27.42 10.12
N ASP A 163 -23.59 27.17 11.34
CA ASP A 163 -24.98 26.85 11.60
C ASP A 163 -25.91 28.00 11.19
N ALA A 164 -25.60 29.21 11.66
CA ALA A 164 -26.33 30.42 11.28
C ALA A 164 -26.29 30.67 9.75
N HIS A 165 -25.14 30.40 9.11
CA HIS A 165 -25.00 30.49 7.66
C HIS A 165 -25.89 29.51 6.90
N TRP A 166 -26.02 28.27 7.40
CA TRP A 166 -26.88 27.27 6.77
C TRP A 166 -28.36 27.53 7.04
N ALA A 167 -28.74 27.89 8.27
CA ALA A 167 -30.10 28.30 8.58
C ALA A 167 -30.57 29.45 7.67
N ALA A 168 -29.73 30.47 7.49
CA ALA A 168 -30.06 31.61 6.64
C ALA A 168 -30.11 31.30 5.13
N ARG A 169 -29.41 30.24 4.68
CA ARG A 169 -29.35 29.86 3.26
C ARG A 169 -30.46 28.89 2.84
N TRP A 170 -31.06 28.17 3.79
CA TRP A 170 -32.20 27.28 3.58
C TRP A 170 -33.33 27.58 4.58
N PRO A 171 -33.96 28.76 4.50
CA PRO A 171 -34.99 29.17 5.46
C PRO A 171 -36.29 28.37 5.35
N GLY A 172 -36.62 27.85 4.16
CA GLY A 172 -37.95 27.34 3.80
C GLY A 172 -38.30 25.90 4.17
N HIS A 173 -37.83 25.36 5.30
CA HIS A 173 -38.33 24.06 5.79
C HIS A 173 -38.91 24.12 7.21
N ALA A 174 -38.77 25.25 7.92
CA ALA A 174 -39.33 25.39 9.26
C ALA A 174 -40.76 25.96 9.28
N GLU A 175 -41.13 26.75 8.27
CA GLU A 175 -42.42 27.46 8.25
C GLU A 175 -43.56 26.63 7.62
N GLU A 176 -43.28 25.70 6.71
CA GLU A 176 -44.32 24.85 6.09
C GLU A 176 -44.94 23.84 7.09
N GLU A 177 -44.22 23.40 8.13
CA GLU A 177 -44.78 22.51 9.16
C GLU A 177 -45.75 23.24 10.12
N GLU A 178 -45.56 24.54 10.40
CA GLU A 178 -46.49 25.32 11.25
C GLU A 178 -47.78 25.72 10.52
N GLU A 179 -47.73 25.94 9.19
CA GLU A 179 -48.94 26.20 8.40
C GLU A 179 -49.76 24.92 8.15
N GLU A 180 -49.14 23.74 8.02
CA GLU A 180 -49.89 22.48 7.86
C GLU A 180 -50.58 22.04 9.17
N GLU A 181 -49.94 22.25 10.33
CA GLU A 181 -50.54 21.95 11.65
C GLU A 181 -51.68 22.93 12.02
N THR A 182 -51.68 24.15 11.46
CA THR A 182 -52.79 25.11 11.59
C THR A 182 -53.87 24.95 10.53
N ALA A 183 -53.55 24.42 9.34
CA ALA A 183 -54.50 24.10 8.28
C ALA A 183 -55.31 22.81 8.55
N GLU A 184 -54.70 21.77 9.14
CA GLU A 184 -55.42 20.55 9.55
C GLU A 184 -56.43 20.80 10.68
N ALA A 185 -56.24 21.87 11.47
CA ALA A 185 -57.20 22.28 12.49
C ALA A 185 -58.42 23.05 11.94
N SER A 186 -58.42 23.49 10.66
CA SER A 186 -59.38 24.47 10.16
C SER A 186 -60.18 24.10 8.89
N ASN A 187 -59.95 22.96 8.22
CA ASN A 187 -60.71 22.62 7.00
C ASN A 187 -61.40 21.24 7.02
N SER A 188 -62.68 21.27 7.41
CA SER A 188 -63.75 20.40 6.93
C SER A 188 -64.57 21.20 5.91
N GLU A 189 -64.14 21.26 4.64
CA GLU A 189 -65.00 21.43 3.45
C GLU A 189 -64.15 21.52 2.17
N VAL A 190 -64.56 20.79 1.14
CA VAL A 190 -63.85 20.59 -0.15
C VAL A 190 -64.27 21.66 -1.17
N PRO A 191 -63.32 22.22 -1.95
CA PRO A 191 -63.55 22.38 -3.39
C PRO A 191 -62.31 22.09 -4.28
N PRO A 192 -62.46 22.03 -5.62
CA PRO A 192 -61.57 21.26 -6.48
C PRO A 192 -60.46 22.05 -7.21
N SER A 193 -59.38 21.29 -7.47
CA SER A 193 -58.40 21.33 -8.57
C SER A 193 -58.09 22.65 -9.26
N ASN A 194 -56.82 23.06 -9.18
CA ASN A 194 -56.18 23.78 -10.28
C ASN A 194 -54.73 23.31 -10.45
N ASP A 195 -54.44 22.82 -11.65
CA ASP A 195 -53.10 22.45 -12.12
C ASP A 195 -52.22 23.70 -12.19
N ASN A 196 -51.04 23.66 -11.57
CA ASN A 196 -49.95 24.52 -12.01
C ASN A 196 -48.57 23.91 -11.79
N THR A 197 -47.78 24.03 -12.85
CA THR A 197 -46.43 23.52 -13.07
C THR A 197 -45.39 24.06 -12.09
N ASN A 198 -44.74 23.17 -11.34
CA ASN A 198 -43.58 23.49 -10.51
C ASN A 198 -42.27 23.25 -11.27
N ASN A 199 -41.55 24.33 -11.56
CA ASN A 199 -40.14 24.34 -11.93
C ASN A 199 -39.30 24.16 -10.67
N ASN A 200 -38.62 23.01 -10.55
CA ASN A 200 -37.76 22.71 -9.40
C ASN A 200 -36.29 22.74 -9.84
N ASP A 201 -35.63 23.89 -9.65
CA ASP A 201 -34.21 24.09 -9.92
C ASP A 201 -33.36 23.51 -8.79
N ASN A 202 -32.99 22.23 -8.94
CA ASN A 202 -32.22 21.50 -7.96
C ASN A 202 -30.71 21.81 -8.08
N SER A 203 -30.22 22.69 -7.20
CA SER A 203 -28.83 23.16 -7.17
C SER A 203 -27.90 22.15 -6.48
N ASN A 204 -27.20 21.39 -7.32
CA ASN A 204 -26.18 20.41 -6.97
C ASN A 204 -25.00 21.02 -6.19
N SER A 205 -24.96 20.86 -4.87
CA SER A 205 -23.79 21.17 -4.04
C SER A 205 -22.79 20.01 -4.04
N ASN A 206 -22.31 19.65 -5.23
CA ASN A 206 -21.09 18.87 -5.37
C ASN A 206 -19.91 19.76 -4.95
N ASN A 207 -19.64 19.77 -3.65
CA ASN A 207 -18.46 20.42 -3.10
C ASN A 207 -17.23 19.62 -3.56
N SER A 208 -16.60 20.14 -4.61
CA SER A 208 -15.35 19.68 -5.21
C SER A 208 -14.32 19.36 -4.14
N ASN A 209 -14.26 18.11 -3.73
CA ASN A 209 -13.12 17.60 -2.99
C ASN A 209 -12.04 17.41 -4.05
N SER A 210 -11.23 18.46 -4.26
CA SER A 210 -10.02 18.40 -5.07
C SER A 210 -9.12 17.32 -4.49
N ASN A 211 -9.23 16.11 -5.04
CA ASN A 211 -8.15 15.15 -5.03
C ASN A 211 -7.00 15.84 -5.78
N ASN A 212 -6.06 16.40 -5.03
CA ASN A 212 -4.77 16.81 -5.53
C ASN A 212 -4.04 15.55 -6.03
N ASN A 213 -4.36 15.15 -7.26
CA ASN A 213 -3.48 14.35 -8.06
C ASN A 213 -2.42 15.31 -8.60
N SER A 214 -1.29 15.39 -7.93
CA SER A 214 -0.15 16.20 -8.33
C SER A 214 0.36 15.73 -9.69
N ASN A 215 -0.05 16.43 -10.75
CA ASN A 215 0.68 16.72 -11.99
C ASN A 215 -0.31 17.16 -13.08
N ASN A 216 -0.70 18.44 -13.13
CA ASN A 216 -0.77 19.23 -14.37
C ASN A 216 -1.18 20.70 -14.08
N SER A 217 -0.25 21.60 -14.41
CA SER A 217 -0.37 22.87 -15.12
C SER A 217 -1.28 24.04 -14.69
N ASN A 218 -0.63 25.21 -14.81
CA ASN A 218 -1.12 26.53 -15.21
C ASN A 218 -1.89 27.39 -14.18
N ASN A 219 -1.09 28.21 -13.51
CA ASN A 219 -1.48 29.52 -13.00
C ASN A 219 -1.94 30.41 -14.17
N ASN A 220 -3.22 30.77 -14.20
CA ASN A 220 -3.69 31.99 -14.84
C ASN A 220 -4.62 32.69 -13.86
N ASN A 221 -4.07 33.72 -13.22
CA ASN A 221 -4.78 34.61 -12.32
C ASN A 221 -5.30 35.78 -13.17
N SER A 222 -6.53 35.68 -13.69
CA SER A 222 -7.22 36.81 -14.32
C SER A 222 -8.06 37.51 -13.25
N SER A 223 -7.51 38.58 -12.72
CA SER A 223 -8.22 39.60 -11.95
C SER A 223 -9.34 40.19 -12.80
N PHE A 224 -10.59 39.83 -12.49
CA PHE A 224 -11.78 40.46 -13.07
C PHE A 224 -12.12 41.69 -12.23
N SER A 225 -11.64 42.85 -12.66
CA SER A 225 -12.00 44.16 -12.12
C SER A 225 -13.37 44.54 -12.65
N SER A 226 -14.44 44.35 -11.87
CA SER A 226 -15.77 44.88 -12.19
C SER A 226 -15.84 46.36 -11.78
N SER A 227 -15.70 47.24 -12.76
CA SER A 227 -15.97 48.67 -12.63
C SER A 227 -17.48 48.96 -12.66
N GLY A 228 -17.96 49.62 -11.60
CA GLY A 228 -18.91 50.74 -11.64
C GLY A 228 -20.37 50.48 -12.01
N ALA A 229 -21.27 50.59 -11.02
CA ALA A 229 -22.57 51.22 -11.17
C ALA A 229 -22.95 51.93 -9.85
N PRO A 230 -23.44 53.19 -9.87
CA PRO A 230 -23.83 53.90 -8.65
C PRO A 230 -25.20 53.44 -8.15
N ALA A 231 -25.30 53.32 -6.83
CA ALA A 231 -26.46 52.84 -6.09
C ALA A 231 -27.62 53.84 -6.09
N SER A 232 -28.80 53.38 -6.47
CA SER A 232 -30.08 53.95 -6.04
C SER A 232 -30.50 53.29 -4.73
N ALA A 233 -30.83 54.12 -3.74
CA ALA A 233 -31.27 53.72 -2.41
C ALA A 233 -32.61 52.94 -2.45
N ALA A 234 -32.60 51.68 -2.02
CA ALA A 234 -33.78 50.94 -1.58
C ALA A 234 -33.37 49.69 -0.78
N GLY A 235 -33.83 49.60 0.48
CA GLY A 235 -33.82 48.41 1.32
C GLY A 235 -32.49 48.08 2.00
N ALA A 236 -32.44 48.23 3.33
CA ALA A 236 -31.39 47.63 4.15
C ALA A 236 -31.56 46.09 4.13
N ALA A 237 -31.15 45.45 3.03
CA ALA A 237 -31.09 44.00 2.95
C ALA A 237 -30.13 43.50 4.04
N GLU A 238 -30.70 42.78 5.00
CA GLU A 238 -29.95 42.17 6.10
C GLU A 238 -28.80 41.36 5.52
N LYS A 239 -27.55 41.71 5.87
CA LYS A 239 -26.37 41.01 5.35
C LYS A 239 -26.38 39.59 5.89
N LEU A 240 -26.70 38.63 5.02
CA LEU A 240 -26.62 37.21 5.32
C LEU A 240 -25.26 36.87 5.98
N PRO A 241 -25.25 36.05 7.04
CA PRO A 241 -24.02 35.66 7.72
C PRO A 241 -23.01 35.06 6.74
N ALA A 242 -21.81 35.65 6.68
CA ALA A 242 -20.75 35.21 5.79
C ALA A 242 -20.16 33.88 6.27
N LYS A 243 -19.84 32.99 5.32
CA LYS A 243 -19.16 31.74 5.62
C LYS A 243 -17.75 32.05 6.19
N PRO A 244 -17.33 31.41 7.29
CA PRO A 244 -15.99 31.58 7.84
C PRO A 244 -14.91 31.37 6.77
N LEU A 245 -13.97 32.31 6.68
CA LEU A 245 -12.86 32.23 5.72
C LEU A 245 -11.91 31.10 6.12
N LYS A 246 -11.54 30.28 5.13
CA LYS A 246 -10.50 29.28 5.30
C LYS A 246 -9.15 29.96 5.19
N GLU A 247 -8.28 29.73 6.17
CA GLU A 247 -6.88 30.12 6.09
C GLU A 247 -6.24 29.42 4.87
N GLN A 248 -5.74 30.20 3.92
CA GLN A 248 -5.00 29.65 2.79
C GLN A 248 -3.55 29.44 3.21
N LEU A 249 -3.15 28.17 3.32
CA LEU A 249 -1.75 27.83 3.50
C LEU A 249 -0.99 28.15 2.21
N GLY A 250 0.11 28.89 2.33
CA GLY A 250 1.02 29.14 1.22
C GLY A 250 1.50 27.81 0.63
N TRP A 251 1.31 27.63 -0.69
CA TRP A 251 1.77 26.43 -1.37
C TRP A 251 3.31 26.38 -1.39
N LYS A 252 3.87 25.26 -0.95
CA LYS A 252 5.31 24.98 -1.02
C LYS A 252 5.57 23.73 -1.84
N THR A 253 6.65 23.72 -2.61
CA THR A 253 6.96 22.58 -3.48
C THR A 253 7.59 21.46 -2.65
N ASP A 254 7.26 20.20 -2.95
CA ASP A 254 7.91 19.03 -2.32
C ASP A 254 9.43 18.95 -2.60
N ARG A 255 9.95 19.78 -3.52
CA ARG A 255 11.36 19.83 -3.91
C ARG A 255 12.15 20.94 -3.22
N GLU A 256 11.48 21.81 -2.48
CA GLU A 256 12.14 22.91 -1.77
C GLU A 256 12.98 22.33 -0.63
N MET A 257 14.28 22.61 -0.70
CA MET A 257 15.27 22.19 0.29
C MET A 257 15.56 23.37 1.22
N VAL A 258 15.59 23.11 2.53
CA VAL A 258 15.90 24.10 3.56
C VAL A 258 17.14 23.68 4.35
N PRO A 259 17.90 24.63 4.91
CA PRO A 259 18.95 24.33 5.87
C PRO A 259 18.39 23.53 7.05
N SER A 260 19.10 22.49 7.49
CA SER A 260 18.69 21.66 8.62
C SER A 260 19.88 21.00 9.27
N ALA A 261 19.76 20.78 10.58
CA ALA A 261 20.75 20.09 11.39
C ALA A 261 20.81 18.57 11.09
N LEU A 262 19.74 17.98 10.52
CA LEU A 262 19.64 16.54 10.24
C LEU A 262 20.78 15.99 9.38
N GLY A 263 21.32 16.79 8.45
CA GLY A 263 22.43 16.37 7.59
C GLY A 263 23.78 16.43 8.30
N PRO A 264 24.24 17.63 8.72
CA PRO A 264 25.59 17.82 9.24
C PRO A 264 25.87 17.15 10.60
N GLU A 265 24.87 17.06 11.50
CA GLU A 265 25.09 16.53 12.85
C GLU A 265 25.49 15.05 12.82
N GLY A 266 24.78 14.21 12.07
CA GLY A 266 25.09 12.78 12.02
C GLY A 266 26.49 12.47 11.47
N LEU A 267 26.99 13.25 10.50
CA LEU A 267 28.38 13.11 10.05
C LEU A 267 29.37 13.58 11.11
N ARG A 268 29.07 14.67 11.81
CA ARG A 268 29.90 15.20 12.89
C ARG A 268 30.03 14.19 14.03
N ASP A 269 28.94 13.52 14.40
CA ASP A 269 28.93 12.52 15.47
C ASP A 269 29.79 11.30 15.11
N LEU A 270 29.72 10.82 13.86
CA LEU A 270 30.58 9.74 13.37
C LEU A 270 32.07 10.11 13.41
N LEU A 271 32.42 11.34 13.03
CA LEU A 271 33.81 11.82 13.09
C LEU A 271 34.27 12.05 14.54
N LYS A 272 33.39 12.55 15.41
CA LYS A 272 33.66 12.71 16.85
C LYS A 272 33.91 11.37 17.54
N ALA A 273 33.26 10.30 17.10
CA ALA A 273 33.53 8.95 17.63
C ALA A 273 34.99 8.50 17.40
N VAL A 274 35.61 8.94 16.31
CA VAL A 274 37.04 8.69 16.02
C VAL A 274 37.94 9.48 16.97
N GLU A 275 37.59 10.74 17.24
CA GLU A 275 38.32 11.59 18.20
C GLU A 275 38.22 11.04 19.63
N VAL A 276 37.03 10.60 20.05
CA VAL A 276 36.77 9.99 21.36
C VAL A 276 37.54 8.68 21.54
N ALA A 277 37.74 7.92 20.46
CA ALA A 277 38.58 6.72 20.46
C ALA A 277 40.09 7.05 20.54
N GLY A 278 40.47 8.33 20.61
CA GLY A 278 41.87 8.77 20.71
C GLY A 278 42.64 8.67 19.40
N LEU A 279 41.97 8.46 18.26
CA LEU A 279 42.60 8.33 16.96
C LEU A 279 42.88 9.72 16.37
N GLN A 280 44.13 10.16 16.44
CA GLN A 280 44.56 11.42 15.83
C GLN A 280 44.89 11.19 14.35
N LEU A 281 43.98 11.59 13.46
CA LEU A 281 44.19 11.50 12.02
C LEU A 281 44.75 12.82 11.46
N PRO A 282 45.76 12.78 10.56
CA PRO A 282 46.14 13.95 9.78
C PRO A 282 44.95 14.51 8.98
N GLY A 283 44.92 15.81 8.73
CA GLY A 283 43.83 16.49 8.01
C GLY A 283 43.40 15.79 6.70
N PRO A 284 44.32 15.38 5.81
CA PRO A 284 43.97 14.64 4.59
C PRO A 284 43.31 13.27 4.85
N ALA A 285 43.74 12.54 5.89
CA ALA A 285 43.16 11.26 6.28
C ALA A 285 41.74 11.42 6.83
N LEU A 286 41.53 12.43 7.68
CA LEU A 286 40.21 12.77 8.20
C LEU A 286 39.27 13.19 7.06
N GLN A 287 39.76 13.98 6.10
CA GLN A 287 38.99 14.37 4.92
C GLN A 287 38.66 13.17 4.03
N TYR A 288 39.58 12.22 3.84
CA TYR A 288 39.30 10.99 3.11
C TYR A 288 38.21 10.16 3.80
N LEU A 289 38.33 9.94 5.12
CA LEU A 289 37.32 9.24 5.90
C LEU A 289 35.94 9.90 5.77
N ARG A 290 35.89 11.24 5.91
CA ARG A 290 34.66 12.03 5.70
C ARG A 290 34.04 11.76 4.33
N LEU A 291 34.85 11.77 3.27
CA LEU A 291 34.39 11.51 1.90
C LEU A 291 33.88 10.07 1.72
N VAL A 292 34.54 9.07 2.32
CA VAL A 292 34.07 7.67 2.31
C VAL A 292 32.71 7.55 2.99
N LEU A 293 32.53 8.12 4.18
CA LEU A 293 31.26 8.09 4.91
C LEU A 293 30.11 8.77 4.14
N ILE A 294 30.39 9.86 3.41
CA ILE A 294 29.41 10.52 2.54
C ILE A 294 29.11 9.66 1.30
N ALA A 295 30.14 9.22 0.59
CA ALA A 295 30.01 8.51 -0.68
C ALA A 295 29.26 7.18 -0.51
N ARG A 296 29.60 6.42 0.54
CA ARG A 296 28.93 5.15 0.88
C ARG A 296 27.58 5.34 1.56
N GLY A 297 27.24 6.57 1.94
CA GLY A 297 25.91 6.92 2.44
C GLY A 297 25.71 6.67 3.93
N CYS A 298 26.78 6.55 4.71
CA CYS A 298 26.72 6.42 6.17
C CYS A 298 26.08 7.66 6.80
N SER A 299 26.52 8.86 6.39
CA SER A 299 25.91 10.14 6.86
C SER A 299 24.41 10.20 6.57
N LYS A 300 23.99 9.76 5.36
CA LYS A 300 22.57 9.66 5.01
C LYS A 300 21.82 8.65 5.87
N ALA A 301 22.43 7.52 6.21
CA ALA A 301 21.79 6.50 7.04
C ALA A 301 21.48 7.06 8.45
N VAL A 302 22.43 7.79 9.05
CA VAL A 302 22.22 8.48 10.33
C VAL A 302 21.11 9.52 10.22
N ALA A 303 21.15 10.37 9.19
CA ALA A 303 20.11 11.37 8.93
C ALA A 303 18.71 10.75 8.76
N ILE A 304 18.61 9.56 8.15
CA ILE A 304 17.36 8.81 8.02
C ILE A 304 16.82 8.40 9.39
N ARG A 305 17.66 7.87 10.29
CA ARG A 305 17.24 7.46 11.64
C ARG A 305 16.71 8.66 12.43
N SER A 306 17.44 9.78 12.43
CA SER A 306 17.03 11.01 13.12
C SER A 306 15.76 11.62 12.52
N ALA A 307 15.62 11.61 11.19
CA ALA A 307 14.40 12.07 10.53
C ALA A 307 13.19 11.18 10.85
N LEU A 308 13.39 9.86 10.96
CA LEU A 308 12.34 8.93 11.36
C LEU A 308 11.91 9.14 12.82
N GLN A 309 12.85 9.44 13.73
CA GLN A 309 12.53 9.83 15.10
C GLN A 309 11.64 11.06 15.17
N ARG A 310 11.99 12.12 14.43
CA ARG A 310 11.17 13.35 14.34
C ARG A 310 9.78 13.05 13.77
N TYR A 311 9.71 12.19 12.75
CA TYR A 311 8.43 11.76 12.18
C TYR A 311 7.57 11.01 13.20
N CYS A 312 8.14 10.08 13.97
CA CYS A 312 7.42 9.35 15.02
C CYS A 312 6.89 10.30 16.12
N ALA A 313 7.67 11.30 16.51
CA ALA A 313 7.23 12.32 17.46
C ALA A 313 6.04 13.14 16.91
N ALA A 314 6.12 13.59 15.66
CA ALA A 314 5.02 14.30 15.02
C ALA A 314 3.76 13.44 14.84
N LEU A 315 3.92 12.16 14.51
CA LEU A 315 2.80 11.21 14.45
C LEU A 315 2.13 11.02 15.81
N ARG A 316 2.88 10.93 16.91
CA ARG A 316 2.30 10.88 18.27
C ARG A 316 1.43 12.11 18.55
N GLN A 317 1.91 13.29 18.16
CA GLN A 317 1.14 14.53 18.30
C GLN A 317 -0.13 14.50 17.45
N ALA A 318 -0.04 14.03 16.19
CA ALA A 318 -1.20 13.89 15.31
C ALA A 318 -2.23 12.88 15.84
N VAL A 319 -1.78 11.77 16.46
CA VAL A 319 -2.67 10.81 17.13
C VAL A 319 -3.41 11.47 18.29
N ALA A 320 -2.69 12.13 19.20
CA ALA A 320 -3.29 12.80 20.36
C ALA A 320 -4.30 13.89 19.95
N GLU A 321 -3.95 14.70 18.95
CA GLU A 321 -4.86 15.71 18.39
C GLU A 321 -6.10 15.08 17.75
N ALA A 322 -5.93 13.99 17.00
CA ALA A 322 -7.06 13.29 16.36
C ALA A 322 -8.04 12.72 17.39
N GLU A 323 -7.53 12.20 18.52
CA GLU A 323 -8.34 11.71 19.62
C GLU A 323 -9.10 12.83 20.33
N ASP A 324 -8.44 13.94 20.61
CA ASP A 324 -9.06 15.10 21.26
C ASP A 324 -10.17 15.72 20.39
N LEU A 325 -9.87 15.97 19.11
CA LEU A 325 -10.86 16.49 18.17
C LEU A 325 -12.05 15.54 17.97
N ALA A 326 -11.81 14.22 17.93
CA ALA A 326 -12.90 13.24 17.83
C ALA A 326 -13.83 13.31 19.06
N LYS A 327 -13.27 13.37 20.28
CA LYS A 327 -14.06 13.52 21.52
C LYS A 327 -14.90 14.81 21.52
N GLN A 328 -14.33 15.92 21.05
CA GLN A 328 -15.05 17.19 20.96
C GLN A 328 -16.21 17.13 19.95
N LEU A 329 -16.01 16.46 18.81
CA LEU A 329 -17.07 16.24 17.81
C LEU A 329 -18.17 15.31 18.35
N GLU A 330 -17.81 14.24 19.05
CA GLU A 330 -18.76 13.32 19.71
C GLU A 330 -19.60 14.05 20.78
N ALA A 331 -18.97 14.92 21.57
CA ALA A 331 -19.67 15.75 22.54
C ALA A 331 -20.65 16.71 21.87
N LEU A 332 -20.26 17.32 20.73
CA LEU A 332 -21.14 18.19 19.94
C LEU A 332 -22.35 17.45 19.36
N LEU A 333 -22.20 16.15 19.07
CA LEU A 333 -23.29 15.25 18.65
C LEU A 333 -24.15 14.75 19.82
N GLY A 334 -23.98 15.30 21.02
CA GLY A 334 -24.82 15.00 22.18
C GLY A 334 -24.36 13.81 23.02
N GLY A 335 -23.11 13.33 22.87
CA GLY A 335 -22.45 12.39 23.78
C GLY A 335 -23.07 10.98 23.88
N LYS A 336 -24.22 10.73 23.23
CA LYS A 336 -24.89 9.43 23.16
C LYS A 336 -24.59 8.65 21.87
N ALA A 337 -23.71 9.18 21.02
CA ALA A 337 -23.26 8.47 19.83
C ALA A 337 -22.28 7.35 20.23
N GLU A 338 -22.80 6.23 20.73
CA GLU A 338 -22.12 4.95 20.49
C GLU A 338 -22.06 4.78 18.97
N CYS A 339 -20.96 5.22 18.38
CA CYS A 339 -20.72 5.45 16.95
C CYS A 339 -20.70 4.16 16.10
N GLY A 340 -21.36 3.08 16.53
CA GLY A 340 -21.15 1.73 15.98
C GLY A 340 -22.32 1.12 15.24
N ARG A 341 -23.57 1.43 15.60
CA ARG A 341 -24.74 0.84 14.96
C ARG A 341 -25.88 1.84 15.04
N VAL A 342 -26.28 2.39 13.89
CA VAL A 342 -27.63 2.91 13.74
C VAL A 342 -28.55 1.75 14.11
N SER A 343 -29.19 1.82 15.28
CA SER A 343 -30.21 0.84 15.60
C SER A 343 -31.36 1.05 14.62
N ASP A 344 -32.06 -0.01 14.21
CA ASP A 344 -33.21 0.14 13.29
C ASP A 344 -34.26 1.13 13.85
N ALA A 345 -34.26 1.38 15.16
CA ALA A 345 -35.13 2.33 15.84
C ALA A 345 -34.73 3.81 15.65
N ASP A 346 -33.48 4.13 15.34
CA ASP A 346 -33.03 5.53 15.15
C ASP A 346 -33.39 6.10 13.76
N LEU A 347 -33.86 5.25 12.84
CA LEU A 347 -34.27 5.65 11.48
C LEU A 347 -35.73 6.11 11.41
N ASP A 348 -36.54 5.87 12.45
CA ASP A 348 -37.99 6.18 12.46
C ASP A 348 -38.31 7.66 12.73
N GLY A 349 -37.31 8.56 12.72
CA GLY A 349 -37.52 10.02 12.69
C GLY A 349 -38.15 10.66 13.93
N ARG A 350 -38.50 9.88 14.96
CA ARG A 350 -39.20 10.36 16.17
C ARG A 350 -38.29 10.66 17.38
N THR A 351 -36.98 10.64 17.21
CA THR A 351 -36.07 11.05 18.28
C THR A 351 -36.14 12.56 18.45
N SER A 352 -36.87 12.99 19.48
CA SER A 352 -36.91 14.37 19.98
C SER A 352 -35.48 14.90 20.11
N PHE A 353 -35.11 15.84 19.24
CA PHE A 353 -33.82 16.51 19.31
C PHE A 353 -33.74 17.25 20.65
N SER A 354 -32.77 16.89 21.49
CA SER A 354 -32.52 17.62 22.74
C SER A 354 -32.29 19.12 22.44
N GLY A 355 -32.73 20.03 23.33
CA GLY A 355 -32.70 21.50 23.17
C GLY A 355 -31.34 22.18 22.91
N THR A 356 -30.29 21.42 22.61
CA THR A 356 -29.04 21.85 21.98
C THR A 356 -29.01 21.53 20.47
N ALA A 357 -30.18 21.43 19.83
CA ALA A 357 -30.35 20.88 18.49
C ALA A 357 -29.52 21.64 17.44
N VAL A 358 -28.39 21.02 17.11
CA VAL A 358 -27.55 21.34 15.97
C VAL A 358 -28.40 21.20 14.69
N SER A 359 -28.40 22.16 13.77
CA SER A 359 -29.15 22.02 12.51
C SER A 359 -28.75 20.73 11.76
N ALA A 360 -29.65 20.18 10.94
CA ALA A 360 -29.38 18.99 10.16
C ALA A 360 -28.09 19.12 9.30
N GLY A 361 -27.84 20.30 8.75
CA GLY A 361 -26.62 20.62 8.00
C GLY A 361 -25.38 20.54 8.88
N LEU A 362 -25.42 21.14 10.08
CA LEU A 362 -24.31 21.09 11.02
C LEU A 362 -24.05 19.67 11.56
N HIS A 363 -25.09 18.87 11.78
CA HIS A 363 -24.97 17.48 12.16
C HIS A 363 -24.23 16.66 11.09
N LEU A 364 -24.61 16.82 9.82
CA LEU A 364 -23.97 16.13 8.69
C LEU A 364 -22.48 16.49 8.58
N HIS A 365 -22.14 17.77 8.74
CA HIS A 365 -20.76 18.24 8.68
C HIS A 365 -19.93 17.75 9.87
N CYS A 366 -20.47 17.78 11.08
CA CYS A 366 -19.83 17.24 12.28
C CYS A 366 -19.55 15.73 12.11
N THR A 367 -20.57 14.98 11.73
CA THR A 367 -20.50 13.52 11.47
C THR A 367 -19.44 13.20 10.43
N ARG A 368 -19.38 13.97 9.32
CA ARG A 368 -18.35 13.77 8.30
C ARG A 368 -16.93 13.94 8.86
N HIS A 369 -16.67 14.98 9.65
CA HIS A 369 -15.36 15.19 10.26
C HIS A 369 -15.02 14.03 11.21
N LEU A 370 -15.96 13.64 12.05
CA LEU A 370 -15.80 12.52 13.00
C LEU A 370 -15.47 11.22 12.28
N LEU A 371 -16.22 10.85 11.23
CA LEU A 371 -15.97 9.64 10.45
C LEU A 371 -14.57 9.64 9.81
N VAL A 372 -14.12 10.78 9.26
CA VAL A 372 -12.75 10.89 8.73
C VAL A 372 -11.72 10.65 9.84
N LEU A 373 -11.91 11.23 11.04
CA LEU A 373 -11.01 10.99 12.16
C LEU A 373 -11.06 9.54 12.65
N ASN A 374 -12.22 8.91 12.72
CA ASN A 374 -12.40 7.50 13.10
C ASN A 374 -11.76 6.53 12.11
N GLY A 375 -11.73 6.90 10.83
CA GLY A 375 -10.95 6.18 9.82
C GLY A 375 -9.44 6.35 9.99
N MET A 376 -8.99 7.55 10.35
CA MET A 376 -7.58 7.94 10.37
C MET A 376 -6.84 7.50 11.64
N ARG A 377 -7.42 7.70 12.83
CA ARG A 377 -6.83 7.39 14.15
C ARG A 377 -6.22 5.99 14.25
N PRO A 378 -6.95 4.89 13.97
CA PRO A 378 -6.40 3.55 14.11
C PRO A 378 -5.22 3.32 13.15
N VAL A 379 -5.23 3.95 11.97
CA VAL A 379 -4.12 3.87 11.02
C VAL A 379 -2.89 4.58 11.57
N LEU A 380 -3.03 5.80 12.10
CA LEU A 380 -1.89 6.54 12.64
C LEU A 380 -1.25 5.82 13.83
N ALA A 381 -2.07 5.30 14.75
CA ALA A 381 -1.59 4.50 15.87
C ALA A 381 -0.83 3.26 15.38
N GLU A 382 -1.35 2.60 14.36
CA GLU A 382 -0.73 1.41 13.78
C GLU A 382 0.57 1.71 13.03
N MET A 383 0.63 2.80 12.25
CA MET A 383 1.87 3.24 11.60
C MET A 383 2.94 3.55 12.64
N LEU A 384 2.58 4.25 13.72
CA LEU A 384 3.49 4.56 14.82
C LEU A 384 4.01 3.29 15.50
N ARG A 385 3.13 2.30 15.75
CA ARG A 385 3.49 1.01 16.37
C ARG A 385 4.59 0.29 15.60
N TRP A 386 4.59 0.38 14.27
CA TRP A 386 5.60 -0.25 13.43
C TRP A 386 6.84 0.62 13.17
N LEU A 387 6.68 1.93 13.08
CA LEU A 387 7.80 2.85 12.80
C LEU A 387 8.70 3.05 14.02
N ALA A 388 8.14 3.10 15.23
CA ALA A 388 8.94 3.38 16.43
C ALA A 388 10.03 2.31 16.68
N PRO A 389 9.75 0.99 16.59
CA PRO A 389 10.80 -0.03 16.72
C PRO A 389 11.88 0.05 15.65
N MET A 390 11.60 0.58 14.45
CA MET A 390 12.61 0.69 13.38
C MET A 390 13.76 1.64 13.75
N VAL A 391 13.48 2.63 14.60
CA VAL A 391 14.48 3.56 15.11
C VAL A 391 15.50 2.82 15.99
N GLU A 392 15.06 1.80 16.71
CA GLU A 392 15.84 1.07 17.71
C GLU A 392 16.48 -0.21 17.15
N LEU A 393 16.45 -0.40 15.83
CA LEU A 393 17.04 -1.57 15.18
C LEU A 393 18.56 -1.60 15.35
N ARG A 394 19.07 -2.80 15.61
CA ARG A 394 20.49 -3.12 15.59
C ARG A 394 20.92 -3.61 14.20
N GLY A 395 22.22 -3.62 13.93
CA GLY A 395 22.77 -4.07 12.65
C GLY A 395 22.41 -5.51 12.28
N ASP A 396 22.27 -6.36 13.30
CA ASP A 396 21.94 -7.79 13.23
C ASP A 396 20.42 -8.08 13.33
N SER A 397 19.58 -7.05 13.47
CA SER A 397 18.15 -7.23 13.63
C SER A 397 17.52 -7.90 12.41
N ALA A 398 16.67 -8.90 12.66
CA ALA A 398 15.91 -9.58 11.63
C ALA A 398 14.98 -8.60 10.90
N ARG A 399 14.79 -8.83 9.60
CA ARG A 399 13.89 -7.99 8.80
C ARG A 399 12.45 -8.21 9.22
N SER A 400 11.72 -7.12 9.42
CA SER A 400 10.31 -7.14 9.77
C SER A 400 9.46 -7.02 8.51
N PHE A 401 9.81 -6.08 7.64
CA PHE A 401 9.08 -5.81 6.41
C PHE A 401 9.87 -6.27 5.19
N VAL A 402 9.18 -7.01 4.32
CA VAL A 402 9.66 -7.27 2.96
C VAL A 402 8.56 -6.85 2.01
N SER A 403 8.94 -6.08 1.01
CA SER A 403 7.99 -5.66 -0.02
C SER A 403 8.78 -5.56 -1.31
N GLY A 404 8.43 -6.44 -2.23
CA GLY A 404 9.07 -6.46 -3.51
C GLY A 404 8.71 -5.25 -4.39
N SER A 405 9.29 -5.20 -5.58
CA SER A 405 8.99 -4.14 -6.55
C SER A 405 7.72 -4.40 -7.35
N ARG A 406 7.01 -3.33 -7.78
CA ARG A 406 5.90 -3.34 -8.77
C ARG A 406 4.86 -4.46 -8.59
N GLY A 407 4.25 -4.53 -7.41
CA GLY A 407 3.12 -5.43 -7.16
C GLY A 407 3.51 -6.86 -6.88
N ALA A 408 4.74 -7.06 -6.43
CA ALA A 408 5.08 -8.20 -5.59
C ALA A 408 4.26 -8.17 -4.30
N ALA A 409 4.13 -9.32 -3.64
CA ALA A 409 3.56 -9.41 -2.31
C ALA A 409 4.36 -8.50 -1.37
N ALA A 410 3.67 -8.11 -0.30
CA ALA A 410 4.34 -7.58 0.85
C ALA A 410 4.20 -8.61 1.96
N PHE A 411 5.32 -8.99 2.55
CA PHE A 411 5.34 -9.71 3.79
C PHE A 411 5.34 -8.69 4.91
N VAL A 412 4.27 -8.74 5.68
CA VAL A 412 4.11 -7.94 6.87
C VAL A 412 4.43 -8.81 8.08
N PRO A 413 4.99 -8.24 9.16
CA PRO A 413 5.21 -8.98 10.40
C PRO A 413 3.91 -9.60 10.91
N ARG A 414 4.03 -10.70 11.67
CA ARG A 414 2.89 -11.30 12.36
C ARG A 414 2.21 -10.24 13.24
N GLY A 415 0.89 -10.14 13.13
CA GLY A 415 0.09 -9.16 13.88
C GLY A 415 -0.04 -7.80 13.19
N PHE A 416 0.44 -7.63 11.95
CA PHE A 416 0.06 -6.47 11.14
C PHE A 416 -1.43 -6.60 10.73
N PRO A 417 -2.30 -5.65 11.12
CA PRO A 417 -3.73 -5.77 10.94
C PRO A 417 -4.13 -5.49 9.49
N ASP A 418 -5.26 -6.06 9.09
CA ASP A 418 -5.92 -5.67 7.86
C ASP A 418 -6.62 -4.30 8.02
N ILE A 419 -5.83 -3.24 7.90
CA ILE A 419 -6.27 -1.84 8.04
C ILE A 419 -7.48 -1.52 7.15
N LEU A 420 -7.59 -2.15 5.99
CA LEU A 420 -8.63 -1.89 5.01
C LEU A 420 -9.79 -2.91 5.07
N GLY A 421 -9.68 -3.94 5.91
CA GLY A 421 -10.63 -5.05 5.97
C GLY A 421 -12.05 -4.60 6.24
N LYS A 422 -12.23 -3.70 7.23
CA LYS A 422 -13.56 -3.14 7.54
C LYS A 422 -14.20 -2.43 6.34
N HIS A 423 -13.40 -1.70 5.56
CA HIS A 423 -13.88 -0.93 4.39
C HIS A 423 -14.18 -1.83 3.20
N ARG A 424 -13.36 -2.88 3.00
CA ARG A 424 -13.64 -3.93 2.01
C ARG A 424 -14.92 -4.66 2.33
N ASN A 425 -15.16 -4.97 3.60
CA ASN A 425 -16.38 -5.61 4.05
C ASN A 425 -17.59 -4.69 3.92
N ALA A 426 -17.44 -3.39 4.14
CA ALA A 426 -18.51 -2.43 3.83
C ALA A 426 -18.83 -2.38 2.32
N ALA A 427 -17.81 -2.45 1.46
CA ALA A 427 -18.00 -2.44 0.01
C ALA A 427 -18.58 -3.76 -0.55
N ALA A 428 -18.18 -4.92 0.01
CA ALA A 428 -18.50 -6.25 -0.52
C ALA A 428 -19.42 -7.11 0.37
N GLY A 429 -19.28 -7.02 1.69
CA GLY A 429 -19.85 -7.97 2.65
C GLY A 429 -21.35 -7.80 2.96
N ARG A 430 -21.97 -6.68 2.58
CA ARG A 430 -23.41 -6.42 2.84
C ARG A 430 -24.31 -6.62 1.61
N GLY A 431 -23.80 -7.25 0.55
CA GLY A 431 -24.59 -7.42 -0.67
C GLY A 431 -24.83 -6.13 -1.46
N HIS A 432 -24.20 -5.01 -1.09
CA HIS A 432 -24.44 -3.71 -1.75
C HIS A 432 -23.99 -3.74 -3.22
N ARG A 433 -22.86 -4.40 -3.50
CA ARG A 433 -22.34 -4.56 -4.85
C ARG A 433 -23.27 -5.44 -5.69
N GLU A 434 -23.74 -6.53 -5.11
CA GLU A 434 -24.66 -7.50 -5.70
C GLU A 434 -26.01 -6.84 -6.00
N ALA A 435 -26.56 -6.08 -5.05
CA ALA A 435 -27.80 -5.33 -5.25
C ALA A 435 -27.67 -4.28 -6.35
N MET A 436 -26.57 -3.51 -6.36
CA MET A 436 -26.29 -2.57 -7.45
C MET A 436 -26.19 -3.30 -8.80
N LEU A 437 -25.48 -4.43 -8.88
CA LEU A 437 -25.35 -5.20 -10.12
C LEU A 437 -26.67 -5.81 -10.58
N ALA A 438 -27.53 -6.24 -9.65
CA ALA A 438 -28.86 -6.74 -9.95
C ALA A 438 -29.76 -5.65 -10.55
N GLU A 439 -29.72 -4.44 -10.00
CA GLU A 439 -30.45 -3.29 -10.55
C GLU A 439 -29.88 -2.77 -11.89
N LEU A 440 -28.57 -2.94 -12.12
CA LEU A 440 -27.91 -2.62 -13.39
C LEU A 440 -28.08 -3.71 -14.46
N ALA A 441 -28.69 -4.85 -14.13
CA ALA A 441 -28.93 -5.93 -15.07
C ALA A 441 -29.93 -5.52 -16.17
N PRO A 442 -29.93 -6.18 -17.34
CA PRO A 442 -30.92 -5.93 -18.39
C PRO A 442 -32.35 -6.02 -17.84
N GLY A 443 -33.16 -4.98 -18.05
CA GLY A 443 -34.53 -4.87 -17.53
C GLY A 443 -34.65 -4.14 -16.18
N GLY A 444 -33.53 -3.77 -15.54
CA GLY A 444 -33.54 -2.95 -14.32
C GLY A 444 -33.65 -1.43 -14.60
N PRO A 445 -33.63 -0.58 -13.55
CA PRO A 445 -33.78 0.88 -13.65
C PRO A 445 -32.72 1.59 -14.52
N GLY A 446 -31.65 0.88 -14.88
CA GLY A 446 -30.56 1.41 -15.70
C GLY A 446 -29.46 2.09 -14.88
N TRP A 447 -28.57 2.79 -15.58
CA TRP A 447 -27.42 3.46 -14.96
C TRP A 447 -27.86 4.76 -14.28
N PRO A 448 -27.30 5.13 -13.11
CA PRO A 448 -27.64 6.38 -12.43
C PRO A 448 -27.23 7.60 -13.26
N ARG A 449 -27.84 8.77 -13.01
CA ARG A 449 -27.48 10.02 -13.72
C ARG A 449 -26.01 10.39 -13.58
N SER A 450 -25.41 10.10 -12.42
CA SER A 450 -23.96 10.25 -12.18
C SER A 450 -23.06 9.41 -13.10
N ALA A 451 -23.63 8.44 -13.83
CA ALA A 451 -22.94 7.67 -14.85
C ALA A 451 -23.05 8.27 -16.25
N ARG A 452 -24.06 9.10 -16.51
CA ARG A 452 -24.40 9.73 -17.79
C ARG A 452 -24.92 11.17 -17.58
N PRO A 453 -24.03 12.15 -17.34
CA PRO A 453 -24.44 13.55 -17.17
C PRO A 453 -25.10 14.09 -18.44
N VAL A 454 -26.14 14.92 -18.27
CA VAL A 454 -27.18 15.13 -19.30
C VAL A 454 -26.83 16.16 -20.38
N GLN A 455 -26.01 17.20 -20.13
CA GLN A 455 -26.00 18.36 -21.07
C GLN A 455 -24.67 19.08 -21.41
N GLU A 456 -23.53 18.85 -20.75
CA GLU A 456 -22.25 19.52 -21.15
C GLU A 456 -20.97 18.72 -20.82
N GLU A 457 -21.07 17.67 -20.01
CA GLU A 457 -19.96 16.80 -19.60
C GLU A 457 -19.76 15.58 -20.52
N GLU A 458 -20.43 15.53 -21.67
CA GLU A 458 -20.28 14.45 -22.66
C GLU A 458 -18.83 14.30 -23.15
N LEU A 459 -17.99 15.33 -22.99
CA LEU A 459 -16.55 15.27 -23.30
C LEU A 459 -15.75 14.31 -22.39
N LYS A 460 -16.31 13.83 -21.27
CA LYS A 460 -15.58 12.98 -20.30
C LYS A 460 -16.12 11.55 -20.16
N VAL A 461 -17.12 11.16 -20.96
CA VAL A 461 -17.57 9.76 -21.01
C VAL A 461 -16.70 8.94 -21.95
N GLN A 462 -16.48 7.68 -21.62
CA GLN A 462 -15.73 6.72 -22.44
C GLN A 462 -16.60 5.48 -22.69
N PRO A 463 -16.50 4.84 -23.87
CA PRO A 463 -17.26 3.63 -24.15
C PRO A 463 -16.66 2.42 -23.42
N CYS A 464 -17.52 1.54 -22.92
CA CYS A 464 -17.13 0.20 -22.50
C CYS A 464 -16.63 -0.58 -23.71
N ARG A 465 -15.44 -1.18 -23.62
CA ARG A 465 -14.84 -1.95 -24.73
C ARG A 465 -15.58 -3.24 -25.12
N LEU A 466 -16.59 -3.65 -24.36
CA LEU A 466 -17.40 -4.85 -24.65
C LEU A 466 -18.81 -4.51 -25.10
N CYS A 467 -19.59 -3.79 -24.27
CA CYS A 467 -20.98 -3.45 -24.61
C CYS A 467 -21.15 -2.05 -25.19
N ALA A 468 -20.06 -1.32 -25.48
CA ALA A 468 -20.04 0.04 -26.04
C ALA A 468 -20.76 1.13 -25.21
N VAL A 469 -21.34 0.81 -24.04
CA VAL A 469 -22.02 1.78 -23.19
C VAL A 469 -21.08 2.92 -22.79
N LYS A 470 -21.49 4.17 -23.04
CA LYS A 470 -20.72 5.36 -22.67
C LYS A 470 -20.97 5.70 -21.20
N LEU A 471 -19.90 5.75 -20.40
CA LEU A 471 -19.95 6.02 -18.97
C LEU A 471 -18.79 6.92 -18.55
N THR A 472 -18.93 7.63 -17.43
CA THR A 472 -17.80 8.37 -16.84
C THR A 472 -16.70 7.40 -16.34
N ARG A 473 -15.47 7.90 -16.18
CA ARG A 473 -14.33 7.10 -15.66
C ARG A 473 -14.57 6.49 -14.28
N LEU A 474 -15.52 7.03 -13.50
CA LEU A 474 -15.90 6.45 -12.21
C LEU A 474 -16.45 5.03 -12.42
N TRP A 475 -17.30 4.82 -13.42
CA TRP A 475 -18.00 3.55 -13.68
C TRP A 475 -17.26 2.59 -14.60
N LEU A 476 -16.09 3.01 -15.07
CA LEU A 476 -15.21 2.19 -15.89
C LEU A 476 -14.00 1.74 -15.08
N HIS A 477 -13.64 0.47 -15.21
CA HIS A 477 -12.36 -0.06 -14.77
C HIS A 477 -11.59 -0.57 -15.98
N ARG A 478 -10.45 0.08 -16.30
CA ARG A 478 -9.61 -0.25 -17.46
C ARG A 478 -10.41 -0.41 -18.77
N GLY A 479 -11.41 0.47 -18.96
CA GLY A 479 -12.26 0.50 -20.16
C GLY A 479 -13.45 -0.48 -20.15
N LEU A 480 -13.74 -1.16 -19.03
CA LEU A 480 -14.91 -2.02 -18.87
C LEU A 480 -15.93 -1.41 -17.90
N CYS A 481 -17.22 -1.51 -18.21
CA CYS A 481 -18.28 -1.23 -17.25
C CYS A 481 -18.38 -2.35 -16.20
N LEU A 482 -18.97 -2.01 -15.04
CA LEU A 482 -19.08 -2.93 -13.91
C LEU A 482 -19.81 -4.23 -14.25
N THR A 483 -20.86 -4.17 -15.07
CA THR A 483 -21.64 -5.33 -15.48
C THR A 483 -20.84 -6.29 -16.37
N CYS A 484 -20.09 -5.75 -17.36
CA CYS A 484 -19.23 -6.55 -18.21
C CYS A 484 -18.05 -7.15 -17.43
N GLU A 485 -17.46 -6.39 -16.51
CA GLU A 485 -16.40 -6.88 -15.64
C GLU A 485 -16.89 -8.04 -14.77
N ALA A 486 -18.04 -7.87 -14.09
CA ALA A 486 -18.64 -8.89 -13.25
C ALA A 486 -19.01 -10.15 -14.05
N GLY A 487 -19.58 -9.99 -15.25
CA GLY A 487 -19.92 -11.11 -16.13
C GLY A 487 -18.71 -11.95 -16.54
N LEU A 488 -17.57 -11.32 -16.86
CA LEU A 488 -16.34 -12.06 -17.16
C LEU A 488 -15.79 -12.79 -15.93
N ARG A 489 -15.81 -12.14 -14.76
CA ARG A 489 -15.37 -12.76 -13.51
C ARG A 489 -16.22 -13.99 -13.16
N ALA A 490 -17.54 -13.89 -13.30
CA ALA A 490 -18.47 -15.00 -13.07
C ALA A 490 -18.22 -16.19 -14.02
N GLN A 491 -17.68 -15.94 -15.22
CA GLN A 491 -17.26 -16.97 -16.17
C GLN A 491 -15.87 -17.58 -15.85
N GLY A 492 -15.23 -17.19 -14.73
CA GLY A 492 -13.86 -17.61 -14.41
C GLY A 492 -12.81 -16.99 -15.33
N ARG A 493 -13.10 -15.84 -15.95
CA ARG A 493 -12.23 -15.19 -16.94
C ARG A 493 -11.66 -13.88 -16.41
N CYS A 494 -10.39 -13.64 -16.71
CA CYS A 494 -9.76 -12.36 -16.42
C CYS A 494 -10.44 -11.24 -17.23
N PRO A 495 -10.98 -10.19 -16.57
CA PRO A 495 -11.63 -9.12 -17.30
C PRO A 495 -10.64 -8.29 -18.13
N TYR A 496 -9.34 -8.30 -17.82
CA TYR A 496 -8.37 -7.36 -18.40
C TYR A 496 -7.43 -7.96 -19.45
N GLY A 497 -7.10 -9.24 -19.34
CA GLY A 497 -5.85 -9.77 -19.88
C GLY A 497 -5.83 -10.27 -21.32
N GLY A 498 -6.96 -10.24 -22.03
CA GLY A 498 -7.03 -10.80 -23.39
C GLY A 498 -6.40 -12.20 -23.44
N GLN A 499 -5.51 -12.45 -24.41
CA GLN A 499 -4.77 -13.71 -24.54
C GLN A 499 -3.64 -13.91 -23.52
N ARG A 500 -3.19 -12.88 -22.79
CA ARG A 500 -2.04 -12.99 -21.86
C ARG A 500 -2.41 -13.60 -20.52
N CYS A 501 -3.62 -13.36 -20.02
CA CYS A 501 -4.11 -13.91 -18.76
C CYS A 501 -4.99 -15.14 -19.09
N GLY A 502 -4.38 -16.33 -19.15
CA GLY A 502 -5.10 -17.58 -19.39
C GLY A 502 -6.01 -17.96 -18.22
N SER A 503 -6.91 -18.93 -18.42
CA SER A 503 -7.82 -19.43 -17.36
C SER A 503 -7.07 -19.92 -16.12
N ARG A 504 -5.88 -20.50 -16.30
CA ARG A 504 -5.00 -20.95 -15.20
C ARG A 504 -4.46 -19.82 -14.32
N SER A 505 -4.49 -18.58 -14.80
CA SER A 505 -4.03 -17.40 -14.05
C SER A 505 -5.18 -16.69 -13.33
N PHE A 506 -6.38 -17.27 -13.32
CA PHE A 506 -7.56 -16.76 -12.64
C PHE A 506 -7.81 -17.58 -11.37
N CYS A 507 -7.83 -16.91 -10.22
CA CYS A 507 -8.13 -17.51 -8.93
C CYS A 507 -9.65 -17.72 -8.81
N PRO A 508 -10.14 -18.95 -8.63
CA PRO A 508 -11.57 -19.21 -8.45
C PRO A 508 -12.09 -18.81 -7.06
N HIS A 509 -11.22 -18.74 -6.04
CA HIS A 509 -11.63 -18.40 -4.68
C HIS A 509 -12.01 -16.93 -4.52
N ASP A 510 -11.32 -16.04 -5.25
CA ASP A 510 -11.47 -14.58 -5.12
C ASP A 510 -11.95 -13.91 -6.41
N ASN A 511 -12.17 -14.70 -7.46
CA ASN A 511 -12.53 -14.22 -8.80
C ASN A 511 -11.58 -13.13 -9.33
N ARG A 512 -10.28 -13.33 -9.12
CA ARG A 512 -9.22 -12.35 -9.44
C ARG A 512 -8.09 -12.96 -10.24
N CYS A 513 -7.51 -12.17 -11.13
CA CYS A 513 -6.39 -12.59 -11.95
C CYS A 513 -5.04 -12.28 -11.31
N ILE A 514 -4.22 -13.30 -11.10
CA ILE A 514 -2.88 -13.21 -10.50
C ILE A 514 -1.93 -12.32 -11.31
N VAL A 515 -2.04 -12.38 -12.65
CA VAL A 515 -1.16 -11.63 -13.55
C VAL A 515 -1.61 -10.17 -13.65
N CYS A 516 -2.86 -9.97 -14.05
CA CYS A 516 -3.42 -8.68 -14.43
C CYS A 516 -3.76 -7.79 -13.22
N GLU A 517 -4.11 -8.40 -12.08
CA GLU A 517 -4.49 -7.71 -10.84
C GLU A 517 -3.47 -7.89 -9.72
N GLN A 518 -2.39 -8.63 -9.98
CA GLN A 518 -1.31 -8.84 -9.01
C GLN A 518 -1.82 -9.55 -7.73
N TRP A 519 -2.80 -10.43 -7.90
CA TRP A 519 -3.45 -11.16 -6.80
C TRP A 519 -2.58 -12.31 -6.28
N SER A 520 -2.55 -12.48 -4.96
CA SER A 520 -2.03 -13.65 -4.26
C SER A 520 -3.20 -14.33 -3.54
N CYS A 521 -3.24 -15.67 -3.53
CA CYS A 521 -4.30 -16.44 -2.90
C CYS A 521 -3.72 -17.57 -2.05
N GLU A 522 -3.94 -17.50 -0.75
CA GLU A 522 -3.47 -18.53 0.20
C GLU A 522 -4.14 -19.88 -0.05
N LYS A 523 -5.44 -19.90 -0.38
CA LYS A 523 -6.17 -21.13 -0.71
C LYS A 523 -5.64 -21.81 -1.99
N CYS A 524 -5.12 -21.03 -2.93
CA CYS A 524 -4.44 -21.56 -4.11
C CYS A 524 -2.96 -21.89 -3.84
N ALA A 525 -2.44 -21.63 -2.64
CA ALA A 525 -1.02 -21.64 -2.32
C ALA A 525 -0.17 -20.84 -3.32
N LEU A 526 -0.71 -19.74 -3.85
CA LEU A 526 -0.08 -18.96 -4.89
C LEU A 526 0.20 -17.55 -4.41
N LEU A 527 1.48 -17.28 -4.19
CA LEU A 527 1.99 -15.99 -3.79
C LEU A 527 2.75 -15.36 -4.95
N ARG A 528 2.40 -14.12 -5.27
CA ARG A 528 3.18 -13.31 -6.21
C ARG A 528 4.26 -12.59 -5.41
N GLY A 529 5.54 -12.71 -5.76
CA GLY A 529 6.63 -12.01 -5.09
C GLY A 529 7.86 -11.83 -5.99
N ASP A 530 8.90 -11.19 -5.48
CA ASP A 530 10.25 -11.17 -6.08
C ASP A 530 11.24 -12.06 -5.30
N GLY A 531 12.55 -11.97 -5.62
CA GLY A 531 13.56 -12.82 -5.00
C GLY A 531 13.65 -12.66 -3.48
N GLU A 532 13.43 -11.43 -2.99
CA GLU A 532 13.45 -11.11 -1.56
C GLU A 532 12.32 -11.83 -0.81
N ASP A 533 11.12 -11.84 -1.41
CA ASP A 533 9.94 -12.54 -0.91
C ASP A 533 10.16 -14.05 -0.80
N VAL A 534 10.79 -14.66 -1.82
CA VAL A 534 11.11 -16.09 -1.83
C VAL A 534 12.15 -16.43 -0.77
N TRP A 535 13.17 -15.59 -0.61
CA TRP A 535 14.19 -15.78 0.42
C TRP A 535 13.61 -15.77 1.83
N GLN A 536 12.71 -14.83 2.11
CA GLN A 536 12.05 -14.77 3.41
C GLN A 536 11.12 -15.96 3.63
N LEU A 537 10.33 -16.34 2.61
CA LEU A 537 9.47 -17.53 2.68
C LEU A 537 10.28 -18.80 2.97
N ALA A 538 11.39 -18.99 2.28
CA ALA A 538 12.28 -20.13 2.49
C ALA A 538 12.85 -20.14 3.92
N SER A 539 13.28 -18.98 4.42
CA SER A 539 13.78 -18.83 5.79
C SER A 539 12.72 -19.13 6.85
N GLN A 540 11.48 -18.67 6.64
CA GLN A 540 10.38 -18.85 7.59
C GLN A 540 9.78 -20.25 7.58
N ARG A 541 9.62 -20.85 6.39
CA ARG A 541 8.95 -22.14 6.21
C ARG A 541 9.90 -23.33 6.27
N GLN A 542 11.19 -23.11 6.03
CA GLN A 542 12.21 -24.15 5.93
C GLN A 542 11.73 -25.35 5.09
N PRO A 543 11.33 -25.12 3.83
CA PRO A 543 10.76 -26.19 3.00
C PRO A 543 11.77 -27.33 2.81
N ALA A 544 11.30 -28.57 2.66
CA ALA A 544 12.21 -29.70 2.43
C ALA A 544 13.03 -29.56 1.14
N VAL A 545 12.46 -28.93 0.10
CA VAL A 545 13.11 -28.70 -1.19
C VAL A 545 12.56 -27.41 -1.83
N ILE A 546 13.42 -26.69 -2.55
CA ILE A 546 13.05 -25.48 -3.31
C ILE A 546 13.31 -25.72 -4.79
N PHE A 547 12.29 -25.52 -5.62
CA PHE A 547 12.41 -25.56 -7.08
C PHE A 547 12.39 -24.13 -7.64
N LEU A 548 13.44 -23.76 -8.38
CA LEU A 548 13.57 -22.45 -9.02
C LEU A 548 13.59 -22.58 -10.54
N ASP A 549 12.96 -21.64 -11.24
CA ASP A 549 13.26 -21.44 -12.66
C ASP A 549 14.56 -20.64 -12.82
N PHE A 550 15.23 -20.81 -13.96
CA PHE A 550 16.42 -20.06 -14.30
C PHE A 550 16.08 -18.77 -15.06
N ASP A 551 15.53 -18.89 -16.26
CA ASP A 551 15.36 -17.76 -17.18
C ASP A 551 14.29 -16.79 -16.67
N ARG A 552 14.65 -15.51 -16.53
CA ARG A 552 13.82 -14.44 -15.97
C ARG A 552 13.27 -14.70 -14.57
N THR A 553 13.92 -15.59 -13.82
CA THR A 553 13.63 -15.87 -12.42
C THR A 553 14.91 -15.73 -11.61
N LEU A 554 15.82 -16.70 -11.67
CA LEU A 554 17.14 -16.60 -11.04
C LEU A 554 18.12 -15.73 -11.84
N CYS A 555 18.01 -15.72 -13.18
CA CYS A 555 18.89 -14.98 -14.08
C CYS A 555 18.12 -14.13 -15.09
N THR A 556 18.71 -13.01 -15.54
CA THR A 556 18.10 -12.11 -16.55
C THR A 556 18.13 -12.65 -17.99
N THR A 557 18.60 -13.88 -18.21
CA THR A 557 18.60 -14.53 -19.52
C THR A 557 17.21 -14.60 -20.13
N LYS A 558 17.15 -14.44 -21.46
CA LYS A 558 15.95 -14.72 -22.24
C LYS A 558 15.95 -16.22 -22.55
N ALA A 559 14.75 -16.82 -22.61
CA ALA A 559 14.57 -18.26 -22.75
C ALA A 559 15.50 -18.89 -23.80
N GLY A 560 16.38 -19.79 -23.36
CA GLY A 560 17.31 -20.54 -24.22
C GLY A 560 18.63 -19.87 -24.58
N ALA A 561 18.88 -18.62 -24.14
CA ALA A 561 20.18 -17.98 -24.30
C ALA A 561 21.21 -18.53 -23.31
N SER A 562 22.50 -18.53 -23.68
CA SER A 562 23.57 -18.82 -22.72
C SER A 562 23.72 -17.67 -21.73
N PRO A 563 23.84 -17.93 -20.42
CA PRO A 563 24.17 -16.89 -19.46
C PRO A 563 25.62 -16.39 -19.57
N LEU A 564 26.50 -17.12 -20.28
CA LEU A 564 27.89 -16.71 -20.54
C LEU A 564 28.00 -15.71 -21.69
N GLU A 565 26.96 -15.60 -22.53
CA GLU A 565 26.92 -14.72 -23.69
C GLU A 565 26.15 -13.43 -23.37
N GLY A 566 26.86 -12.34 -23.08
CA GLY A 566 26.28 -11.01 -22.85
C GLY A 566 26.26 -10.57 -21.38
N ASN A 567 25.62 -9.43 -21.12
CA ASN A 567 25.55 -8.84 -19.78
C ASN A 567 24.33 -9.37 -19.03
N HIS A 568 24.48 -10.54 -18.43
CA HIS A 568 23.49 -11.17 -17.57
C HIS A 568 23.83 -10.98 -16.09
N SER A 569 22.79 -10.98 -15.25
CA SER A 569 22.91 -10.82 -13.81
C SER A 569 22.01 -11.82 -13.10
N LEU A 570 22.44 -12.26 -11.92
CA LEU A 570 21.62 -13.06 -11.02
C LEU A 570 20.78 -12.19 -10.09
N ASP A 571 19.62 -12.71 -9.70
CA ASP A 571 18.88 -12.18 -8.55
C ASP A 571 19.64 -12.54 -7.26
N THR A 572 20.12 -11.53 -6.54
CA THR A 572 21.00 -11.72 -5.37
C THR A 572 20.29 -12.38 -4.19
N ASP A 573 18.99 -12.18 -4.05
CA ASP A 573 18.21 -12.76 -2.96
C ASP A 573 17.95 -14.25 -3.25
N LEU A 574 17.64 -14.60 -4.51
CA LEU A 574 17.54 -16.01 -4.91
C LEU A 574 18.89 -16.74 -4.89
N VAL A 575 20.00 -16.07 -5.19
CA VAL A 575 21.35 -16.61 -4.95
C VAL A 575 21.57 -16.88 -3.47
N SER A 576 21.10 -15.99 -2.60
CA SER A 576 21.19 -16.21 -1.15
C SER A 576 20.38 -17.43 -0.72
N VAL A 577 19.21 -17.69 -1.34
CA VAL A 577 18.44 -18.93 -1.13
C VAL A 577 19.24 -20.15 -1.55
N CYS A 578 19.86 -20.13 -2.73
CA CYS A 578 20.72 -21.19 -3.22
C CYS A 578 21.86 -21.52 -2.25
N SER A 579 22.47 -20.51 -1.62
CA SER A 579 23.59 -20.70 -0.70
C SER A 579 23.17 -21.04 0.73
N SER A 580 21.99 -20.60 1.18
CA SER A 580 21.53 -20.78 2.56
C SER A 580 20.68 -22.03 2.76
N HIS A 581 20.08 -22.57 1.69
CA HIS A 581 19.16 -23.69 1.76
C HIS A 581 19.82 -24.96 1.21
N GLY A 582 19.78 -26.06 1.98
CA GLY A 582 20.53 -27.28 1.63
C GLY A 582 20.04 -27.97 0.34
N ARG A 583 18.73 -27.92 0.07
CA ARG A 583 18.12 -28.61 -1.07
C ARG A 583 17.46 -27.64 -2.05
N VAL A 584 18.22 -27.10 -3.00
CA VAL A 584 17.70 -26.24 -4.09
C VAL A 584 17.91 -26.90 -5.45
N ARG A 585 16.86 -26.91 -6.27
CA ARG A 585 16.82 -27.50 -7.61
C ARG A 585 16.42 -26.44 -8.63
N ILE A 586 17.24 -26.22 -9.64
CA ILE A 586 16.94 -25.34 -10.78
C ILE A 586 16.31 -26.18 -11.90
N VAL A 587 15.04 -25.90 -12.21
CA VAL A 587 14.25 -26.58 -13.25
C VAL A 587 13.99 -25.63 -14.41
N THR A 588 14.74 -25.80 -15.50
CA THR A 588 14.73 -24.86 -16.63
C THR A 588 14.33 -25.52 -17.96
N ARG A 589 13.81 -24.72 -18.89
CA ARG A 589 13.62 -25.13 -20.30
C ARG A 589 14.85 -24.83 -21.15
N ASN A 590 15.83 -24.13 -20.60
CA ASN A 590 17.09 -23.84 -21.25
C ASN A 590 17.89 -25.15 -21.39
N SER A 591 18.40 -25.42 -22.60
CA SER A 591 19.17 -26.64 -22.88
C SER A 591 20.64 -26.53 -22.50
N ARG A 592 21.15 -25.31 -22.26
CA ARG A 592 22.56 -25.04 -21.95
C ARG A 592 22.86 -25.18 -20.45
N ARG A 593 22.67 -26.39 -19.91
CA ARG A 593 22.80 -26.67 -18.47
C ARG A 593 24.25 -26.51 -17.98
N GLU A 594 25.22 -26.79 -18.85
CA GLU A 594 26.65 -26.66 -18.59
C GLU A 594 27.02 -25.17 -18.42
N ASP A 595 26.62 -24.31 -19.36
CA ASP A 595 26.81 -22.86 -19.27
C ASP A 595 26.14 -22.26 -18.01
N ILE A 596 24.97 -22.78 -17.64
CA ILE A 596 24.26 -22.36 -16.42
C ILE A 596 25.05 -22.72 -15.17
N ALA A 597 25.54 -23.96 -15.06
CA ALA A 597 26.31 -24.40 -13.92
C ALA A 597 27.63 -23.60 -13.80
N GLU A 598 28.33 -23.38 -14.90
CA GLU A 598 29.54 -22.55 -14.93
C GLU A 598 29.24 -21.11 -14.49
N PHE A 599 28.18 -20.50 -15.02
CA PHE A 599 27.79 -19.14 -14.68
C PHE A 599 27.45 -18.99 -13.19
N LEU A 600 26.76 -19.97 -12.61
CA LEU A 600 26.47 -20.01 -11.16
C LEU A 600 27.76 -20.16 -10.34
N GLY A 601 28.69 -21.02 -10.78
CA GLY A 601 30.00 -21.19 -10.14
C GLY A 601 30.81 -19.89 -10.10
N ARG A 602 30.80 -19.10 -11.18
CA ARG A 602 31.44 -17.77 -11.23
C ARG A 602 30.85 -16.76 -10.23
N HIS A 603 29.63 -17.02 -9.74
CA HIS A 603 28.93 -16.20 -8.74
C HIS A 603 28.92 -16.85 -7.35
N GLY A 604 29.74 -17.88 -7.12
CA GLY A 604 29.87 -18.53 -5.82
C GLY A 604 28.72 -19.46 -5.45
N VAL A 605 27.94 -19.93 -6.43
CA VAL A 605 26.90 -20.96 -6.24
C VAL A 605 27.42 -22.27 -6.82
N GLU A 606 27.69 -23.26 -5.96
CA GLU A 606 28.08 -24.61 -6.39
C GLU A 606 26.89 -25.27 -7.10
N ALA A 607 27.02 -25.52 -8.40
CA ALA A 607 25.96 -26.09 -9.23
C ALA A 607 26.39 -27.43 -9.84
N ARG A 608 25.54 -28.45 -9.72
CA ARG A 608 25.72 -29.80 -10.29
C ARG A 608 24.64 -30.09 -11.32
N ILE A 609 24.98 -30.84 -12.36
CA ILE A 609 24.05 -31.20 -13.43
C ILE A 609 23.40 -32.55 -13.09
N PHE A 610 22.08 -32.62 -13.21
CA PHE A 610 21.36 -33.88 -13.01
C PHE A 610 21.75 -34.92 -14.08
N GLY A 611 22.12 -36.13 -13.63
CA GLY A 611 22.46 -37.27 -14.51
C GLY A 611 23.96 -37.55 -14.70
N ASP A 612 24.86 -36.67 -14.26
CA ASP A 612 26.31 -36.91 -14.41
C ASP A 612 26.88 -37.87 -13.34
N SER A 613 26.14 -38.10 -12.24
CA SER A 613 26.54 -39.01 -11.15
C SER A 613 26.44 -40.51 -11.49
N GLY A 614 25.85 -40.87 -12.65
CA GLY A 614 25.86 -42.25 -13.15
C GLY A 614 27.26 -42.77 -13.49
N ALA A 615 28.24 -41.89 -13.70
CA ALA A 615 29.63 -42.26 -13.98
C ALA A 615 30.49 -42.38 -12.70
N GLU A 616 30.22 -41.59 -11.66
CA GLU A 616 31.01 -41.62 -10.42
C GLU A 616 30.63 -42.77 -9.48
N ALA A 617 29.35 -43.19 -9.46
CA ALA A 617 28.93 -44.35 -8.66
C ALA A 617 29.51 -45.68 -9.17
N ALA A 618 29.89 -45.76 -10.46
CA ALA A 618 30.55 -46.94 -11.03
C ALA A 618 32.06 -46.98 -10.71
N ALA A 619 32.71 -45.82 -10.55
CA ALA A 619 34.14 -45.75 -10.24
C ALA A 619 34.44 -46.07 -8.75
N ALA A 620 33.52 -45.75 -7.83
CA ALA A 620 33.70 -46.01 -6.40
C ALA A 620 33.58 -47.50 -6.01
N ASN A 621 32.93 -48.33 -6.85
CA ASN A 621 32.73 -49.76 -6.58
C ASN A 621 33.78 -50.69 -7.21
N THR A 622 34.80 -50.15 -7.91
CA THR A 622 35.79 -50.98 -8.64
C THR A 622 37.13 -51.16 -7.89
N THR A 623 37.29 -50.59 -6.69
CA THR A 623 38.59 -50.58 -5.98
C THR A 623 38.62 -51.36 -4.66
N ALA A 624 37.74 -52.34 -4.48
CA ALA A 624 37.72 -53.17 -3.28
C ALA A 624 37.55 -54.66 -3.59
N THR A 625 38.55 -55.28 -4.24
CA THR A 625 38.71 -56.74 -4.13
C THR A 625 40.16 -57.17 -4.35
N THR A 626 40.67 -57.95 -3.40
CA THR A 626 41.80 -58.89 -3.48
C THR A 626 43.23 -58.35 -3.42
N THR A 627 43.86 -58.38 -2.24
CA THR A 627 44.99 -59.31 -1.98
C THR A 627 45.27 -59.46 -0.48
N THR A 628 45.25 -60.71 -0.03
CA THR A 628 45.49 -61.16 1.34
C THR A 628 46.95 -61.66 1.46
N THR A 629 47.65 -61.20 2.50
CA THR A 629 48.70 -61.88 3.31
C THR A 629 49.85 -62.67 2.66
N THR A 630 51.10 -62.31 3.00
CA THR A 630 51.99 -63.04 3.95
C THR A 630 53.33 -62.30 4.15
N GLY A 631 53.85 -62.27 5.39
CA GLY A 631 55.30 -62.35 5.63
C GLY A 631 56.07 -61.12 6.15
N ASP A 632 56.17 -61.03 7.48
CA ASP A 632 57.41 -60.97 8.29
C ASP A 632 58.42 -59.79 8.26
N SER A 633 58.89 -59.49 9.48
CA SER A 633 60.11 -58.80 9.94
C SER A 633 60.29 -57.27 9.80
N GLY A 634 60.23 -56.60 10.96
CA GLY A 634 61.25 -55.70 11.52
C GLY A 634 61.67 -54.41 10.79
N VAL A 635 61.58 -53.28 11.50
CA VAL A 635 62.59 -52.21 11.71
C VAL A 635 61.90 -50.86 11.98
N GLU A 636 62.42 -50.15 12.98
CA GLU A 636 62.03 -48.82 13.45
C GLU A 636 62.16 -47.73 12.36
N ALA A 637 61.20 -46.81 12.26
CA ALA A 637 61.45 -45.39 11.96
C ALA A 637 60.18 -44.53 12.09
N ALA A 638 60.36 -43.33 12.62
CA ALA A 638 59.36 -42.28 12.83
C ALA A 638 58.59 -41.87 11.56
N GLY A 639 57.28 -41.61 11.69
CA GLY A 639 56.43 -41.21 10.57
C GLY A 639 55.18 -40.42 10.99
N THR A 640 55.25 -39.13 10.70
CA THR A 640 54.21 -38.09 10.58
C THR A 640 52.76 -38.58 10.42
N LEU A 641 51.91 -38.22 11.40
CA LEU A 641 50.44 -38.27 11.33
C LEU A 641 49.92 -37.33 10.23
N ARG A 642 49.53 -37.87 9.08
CA ARG A 642 48.60 -37.23 8.14
C ARG A 642 47.20 -37.83 8.37
N SER A 643 46.35 -37.10 9.07
CA SER A 643 44.91 -37.35 9.09
C SER A 643 44.30 -36.97 7.74
N GLY A 644 44.18 -37.95 6.85
CA GLY A 644 43.33 -37.84 5.66
C GLY A 644 41.85 -37.92 6.07
N GLN A 645 41.27 -36.82 6.51
CA GLN A 645 39.81 -36.68 6.54
C GLN A 645 39.32 -36.54 5.10
N ALA A 646 38.67 -37.58 4.58
CA ALA A 646 37.87 -37.48 3.36
C ALA A 646 36.79 -36.40 3.59
N SER A 647 36.85 -35.31 2.83
CA SER A 647 35.85 -34.25 2.86
C SER A 647 34.49 -34.85 2.51
N VAL A 648 33.58 -34.89 3.47
CA VAL A 648 32.17 -35.22 3.21
C VAL A 648 31.69 -34.24 2.13
N PRO A 649 31.07 -34.73 1.03
CA PRO A 649 30.58 -33.86 -0.02
C PRO A 649 29.68 -32.79 0.59
N SER A 650 30.00 -31.52 0.31
CA SER A 650 29.15 -30.39 0.64
C SER A 650 27.71 -30.70 0.21
N GLU A 651 26.81 -30.90 1.18
CA GLU A 651 25.37 -31.12 0.95
C GLU A 651 24.68 -29.90 0.32
N ARG A 652 25.42 -28.80 0.07
CA ARG A 652 24.87 -27.50 -0.34
C ARG A 652 24.91 -27.24 -1.85
N ALA A 653 25.10 -28.26 -2.68
CA ALA A 653 25.12 -28.11 -4.12
C ALA A 653 23.70 -27.90 -4.69
N VAL A 654 23.55 -26.90 -5.58
CA VAL A 654 22.33 -26.66 -6.35
C VAL A 654 22.31 -27.57 -7.56
N TRP A 655 21.16 -28.20 -7.87
CA TRP A 655 21.09 -29.11 -9.02
C TRP A 655 20.36 -28.50 -10.21
N VAL A 656 20.95 -28.55 -11.38
CA VAL A 656 20.39 -28.01 -12.63
C VAL A 656 19.83 -29.14 -13.49
N ARG A 657 18.53 -29.05 -13.82
CA ARG A 657 17.81 -30.03 -14.64
C ARG A 657 17.07 -29.33 -15.80
N SER A 658 17.21 -29.88 -17.01
CA SER A 658 16.61 -29.33 -18.24
C SER A 658 15.45 -30.19 -18.75
N VAL A 659 14.25 -29.60 -18.84
CA VAL A 659 13.04 -30.33 -19.27
C VAL A 659 13.15 -30.89 -20.69
N LYS A 660 13.78 -30.15 -21.62
CA LYS A 660 13.81 -30.52 -23.04
C LYS A 660 14.65 -31.76 -23.33
N ARG A 661 15.76 -31.94 -22.62
CA ARG A 661 16.75 -32.99 -22.92
C ARG A 661 16.30 -34.36 -22.44
N GLU A 662 15.35 -34.40 -21.50
CA GLU A 662 14.85 -35.63 -20.87
C GLU A 662 13.56 -36.16 -21.50
N GLY A 663 13.06 -35.55 -22.58
CA GLY A 663 11.83 -35.99 -23.24
C GLY A 663 10.55 -35.76 -22.42
N LEU A 664 10.63 -35.01 -21.31
CA LEU A 664 9.51 -34.68 -20.45
C LEU A 664 8.68 -33.53 -21.03
N LYS A 665 7.36 -33.56 -20.85
CA LYS A 665 6.43 -32.61 -21.48
C LYS A 665 6.35 -31.30 -20.72
N SER A 666 6.67 -31.28 -19.42
CA SER A 666 6.59 -30.06 -18.61
C SER A 666 7.50 -30.02 -17.38
N LYS A 667 7.74 -28.82 -16.86
CA LYS A 667 8.45 -28.61 -15.58
C LYS A 667 7.74 -29.27 -14.40
N ALA A 668 6.41 -29.32 -14.44
CA ALA A 668 5.61 -29.90 -13.36
C ALA A 668 5.86 -31.41 -13.24
N GLU A 669 6.00 -32.11 -14.37
CA GLU A 669 6.34 -33.54 -14.37
C GLU A 669 7.72 -33.79 -13.74
N VAL A 670 8.73 -32.96 -14.05
CA VAL A 670 10.05 -33.03 -13.40
C VAL A 670 9.93 -32.85 -11.89
N ILE A 671 9.20 -31.82 -11.45
CA ILE A 671 9.04 -31.51 -10.03
C ILE A 671 8.33 -32.67 -9.31
N LEU A 672 7.26 -33.22 -9.88
CA LEU A 672 6.54 -34.35 -9.29
C LEU A 672 7.39 -35.62 -9.23
N GLN A 673 8.19 -35.88 -10.26
CA GLN A 673 9.12 -37.02 -10.25
C GLN A 673 10.17 -36.87 -9.14
N GLU A 674 10.72 -35.67 -8.96
CA GLU A 674 11.68 -35.37 -7.88
C GLU A 674 11.05 -35.48 -6.49
N LEU A 675 9.83 -34.97 -6.32
CA LEU A 675 9.10 -35.10 -5.06
C LEU A 675 8.84 -36.58 -4.72
N ALA A 676 8.48 -37.41 -5.72
CA ALA A 676 8.29 -38.83 -5.53
C ALA A 676 9.58 -39.54 -5.07
N THR A 677 10.74 -39.17 -5.64
CA THR A 677 12.05 -39.71 -5.20
C THR A 677 12.43 -39.24 -3.80
N LEU A 678 12.08 -38.01 -3.41
CA LEU A 678 12.37 -37.51 -2.06
C LEU A 678 11.50 -38.20 -1.00
N GLN A 679 10.24 -38.52 -1.33
CA GLN A 679 9.35 -39.27 -0.44
C GLN A 679 9.81 -40.71 -0.20
N SER A 680 10.46 -41.36 -1.17
CA SER A 680 10.99 -42.71 -0.98
C SER A 680 12.20 -42.76 -0.05
N ASP A 681 13.01 -41.70 -0.03
CA ASP A 681 14.28 -41.68 0.69
C ASP A 681 14.14 -41.30 2.16
N ASP A 682 13.25 -40.35 2.49
CA ASP A 682 13.12 -39.81 3.86
C ASP A 682 11.95 -40.43 4.66
N GLY A 683 11.12 -41.29 4.06
CA GLY A 683 9.97 -41.94 4.73
C GLY A 683 8.91 -40.98 5.31
N SER A 684 9.06 -39.68 5.08
CA SER A 684 8.18 -38.60 5.53
C SER A 684 7.25 -38.19 4.38
N GLN A 685 5.98 -38.02 4.69
CA GLN A 685 5.03 -37.45 3.72
C GLN A 685 5.36 -35.97 3.52
N CYS A 686 5.86 -35.58 2.33
CA CYS A 686 5.88 -34.17 1.95
C CYS A 686 4.45 -33.65 1.87
N GLU A 687 4.13 -32.65 2.70
CA GLU A 687 2.88 -31.85 2.63
C GLU A 687 2.82 -30.95 1.39
#